data_AF-A0A174NPC6-F1
#
_entry.id   AF-A0A174NPC6-F1
#
_cell.length_a   1.000
_cell.length_b   1.000
_cell.length_c   1.000
_cell.angle_alpha   90.00
_cell.angle_beta   90.00
_cell.angle_gamma   90.00
#
_symmetry.space_group_name_H-M   'P 1'
#
loop_
_entity.id
_entity.type
_entity.pdbx_description
1 polymer ?
#
loop_
_entity_poly.entity_id
_entity_poly.type
_entity_poly.pdbx_seq_one_letter_code
_entity_poly.pdbx_strand_id
1 'polypeptide(L)'
;MKKTISYFLFICGLLMVAATSCKDDLLYTDGGPIPEGESIVTAQVDFKPLVEGLADKSRSAGDTIKSINDLCVLLYDVDGNLAEAHSLTLVTGEPGEGEYRVSDIERKKEDAADPNGNIAETETPRAKLSLKIPYGRYYIYAVANMGTEFNEEVKSDGTGSSEAVNKYKEAIKTVEGLKSISLTWNADDVARNNQMFGHFTIVGQENKSELLTINKKKMELHSWIRRAASKVTIAYDGSGLEDGVFIYLKSVTIKDIPQKCYLGKNNPAAPEDLKDGDEGVKLDLIPEGETIKYYKGDGELSPSDFNETYEARITKGKPLFGSKRYEEDAYHPENLADVHTEFTNALYFYENMQGMGKEGTTSDKRQVVKGDQDPTKPTYPDGGAEENEAWKDAKPYGTYIEVDAFYVSINEKKVGRGPIKYRFMLGKDVITDYNAERNHHYKLTLKFKGYANDADWHIEYEEPEPGIEVPNPYYISYLYNRTMNLPVKINTGGGTLISLKAEILTNNWAPHGTLSLAEGGLDYARAYDYAENPNDESLNQPWNGFLSLRKTTARILIKENDPDKDQVPVDLTIPGTVKITSNKDYYETSEKGLRTYNVAKQLHEDKDGNYEIKGDNDHLLASIPLYTRAKQMHIKSGYTGNNPYVAYQRHAKVKIIAVVQVNGKDHSLDETVDIYQVRRIVNPKGIYRSNNNNRPFDVTLLRLPKENAEDFIPFSSEGPWKAYVVSAQTEANRGEPSYVDPNPGFITLSVLDNKNTRLEDGVIYGVTGSDIKFKINFNETIAKGASNKNAVVRVEYHNYTCEHLIFVHQGSQPQELLSGKPAWHVSNLVSQNKEALNPLDEGSLFRYKNLTQPIAAKNQYNKQIMINVKPDYFPDPVSQTGQYELEGTTEKVTWGNITNQQAESTESWGLNLEKTRIAKLDDYESLFESNIIAQSYGVLYGDESTEPETNIVDAYGYQEHNEYSHPGNPPKKNRGMRGCFVYNRNNGNHIFFPVGASGYGHRRTKENGCLRYSCGQTGIFSNLALAPLFYDLYMRPGAVYWTEDVTGTGAWGTTVGWDINYFTFDFNRIYQANVFDSDESDACFIRCVEDSGSN
;
A
#
# COMPACT_ATOMS: atom_id res chain seq x y z
N MET A 1 12.25 -74.34 74.95
CA MET A 1 13.61 -74.93 75.07
C MET A 1 13.93 -75.76 73.84
N LYS A 2 15.22 -75.98 73.54
CA LYS A 2 15.76 -76.73 72.40
C LYS A 2 15.03 -78.06 72.07
N LYS A 3 14.49 -78.20 70.85
CA LYS A 3 14.61 -79.41 69.99
C LYS A 3 14.15 -79.19 68.53
N THR A 4 14.24 -77.96 68.02
CA THR A 4 13.54 -77.50 66.80
C THR A 4 14.47 -77.16 65.63
N ILE A 5 15.69 -77.72 65.57
CA ILE A 5 16.66 -77.50 64.49
C ILE A 5 17.26 -78.85 64.11
N SER A 6 16.72 -79.46 63.04
CA SER A 6 17.35 -80.50 62.19
C SER A 6 16.38 -80.98 61.10
N TYR A 7 15.09 -81.18 61.43
CA TYR A 7 14.14 -81.83 60.52
C TYR A 7 13.59 -80.96 59.37
N PHE A 8 13.79 -79.63 59.41
CA PHE A 8 13.43 -78.75 58.29
C PHE A 8 14.50 -78.71 57.19
N LEU A 9 15.74 -79.09 57.49
CA LEU A 9 16.87 -79.00 56.55
C LEU A 9 16.94 -80.15 55.54
N PHE A 10 16.25 -81.27 55.78
CA PHE A 10 16.28 -82.43 54.87
C PHE A 10 15.22 -82.37 53.75
N ILE A 11 14.23 -81.48 53.86
CA ILE A 11 13.21 -81.25 52.81
C ILE A 11 13.68 -80.18 51.80
N CYS A 12 14.54 -79.25 52.23
CA CYS A 12 15.15 -78.25 51.34
C CYS A 12 16.26 -78.81 50.41
N GLY A 13 16.67 -80.07 50.57
CA GLY A 13 17.83 -80.64 49.89
C GLY A 13 17.59 -81.21 48.48
N LEU A 14 16.34 -81.24 47.99
CA LEU A 14 15.95 -81.95 46.76
C LEU A 14 15.18 -81.10 45.74
N LEU A 15 15.22 -79.77 45.87
CA LEU A 15 14.36 -78.83 45.12
C LEU A 15 15.14 -77.75 44.32
N MET A 16 16.44 -77.93 44.07
CA MET A 16 17.28 -76.94 43.35
C MET A 16 18.14 -77.51 42.20
N VAL A 17 17.57 -78.39 41.38
CA VAL A 17 18.11 -78.70 40.01
C VAL A 17 16.98 -78.85 38.98
N ALA A 18 15.89 -78.09 39.12
CA ALA A 18 14.71 -78.18 38.24
C ALA A 18 13.99 -76.82 38.11
N ALA A 19 14.71 -75.79 37.65
CA ALA A 19 14.20 -74.42 37.48
C ALA A 19 14.55 -73.81 36.11
N THR A 20 14.52 -74.64 35.05
CA THR A 20 14.73 -74.22 33.65
C THR A 20 13.60 -74.75 32.78
N SER A 21 12.45 -74.09 32.85
CA SER A 21 11.33 -74.28 31.91
C SER A 21 10.68 -72.94 31.53
N CYS A 22 11.50 -71.89 31.44
CA CYS A 22 11.17 -70.76 30.58
C CYS A 22 11.21 -71.25 29.13
N LYS A 23 10.26 -70.79 28.31
CA LYS A 23 9.98 -71.26 26.96
C LYS A 23 11.23 -71.46 26.09
N ASP A 24 11.25 -72.55 25.34
CA ASP A 24 11.92 -72.58 24.03
C ASP A 24 11.12 -71.71 23.05
N ASP A 25 11.38 -70.40 23.05
CA ASP A 25 11.16 -69.61 21.84
C ASP A 25 12.26 -70.02 20.85
N LEU A 26 11.91 -70.90 19.90
CA LEU A 26 12.83 -71.41 18.89
C LEU A 26 13.48 -70.25 18.11
N LEU A 27 14.78 -70.05 18.34
CA LEU A 27 15.60 -69.05 17.68
C LEU A 27 15.89 -69.43 16.22
N TYR A 28 14.88 -69.30 15.37
CA TYR A 28 15.05 -69.30 13.92
C TYR A 28 15.85 -68.06 13.51
N THR A 29 17.14 -68.24 13.28
CA THR A 29 18.02 -67.25 12.65
C THR A 29 17.60 -66.99 11.21
N ASP A 30 17.79 -65.76 10.73
CA ASP A 30 17.57 -65.41 9.32
C ASP A 30 18.35 -66.35 8.40
N GLY A 31 17.61 -67.10 7.58
CA GLY A 31 18.14 -68.21 6.77
C GLY A 31 17.51 -69.58 7.07
N GLY A 32 17.05 -69.83 8.30
CA GLY A 32 16.47 -71.12 8.71
C GLY A 32 15.15 -71.51 8.01
N PRO A 33 14.77 -72.80 8.06
CA PRO A 33 13.50 -73.28 7.51
C PRO A 33 12.32 -72.75 8.32
N ILE A 34 11.32 -72.21 7.63
CA ILE A 34 10.11 -71.64 8.24
C ILE A 34 9.05 -72.75 8.34
N PRO A 35 8.41 -72.97 9.50
CA PRO A 35 7.35 -73.97 9.65
C PRO A 35 6.03 -73.50 9.01
N GLU A 36 5.14 -74.43 8.68
CA GLU A 36 3.77 -74.10 8.26
C GLU A 36 3.00 -73.39 9.39
N GLY A 37 2.28 -72.33 9.06
CA GLY A 37 1.49 -71.53 10.00
C GLY A 37 1.02 -70.20 9.43
N GLU A 38 0.24 -69.46 10.23
CA GLU A 38 -0.28 -68.12 9.90
C GLU A 38 0.08 -67.13 11.01
N SER A 39 0.38 -65.89 10.63
CA SER A 39 0.54 -64.74 11.51
C SER A 39 -0.70 -63.86 11.45
N ILE A 40 -1.22 -63.43 12.60
CA ILE A 40 -2.05 -62.22 12.66
C ILE A 40 -1.09 -61.03 12.62
N VAL A 41 -1.01 -60.36 11.48
CA VAL A 41 -0.20 -59.16 11.27
C VAL A 41 -1.05 -57.93 11.60
N THR A 42 -0.66 -57.20 12.64
CA THR A 42 -1.22 -55.87 12.92
C THR A 42 -0.21 -54.83 12.45
N ALA A 43 -0.60 -53.97 11.51
CA ALA A 43 0.34 -53.05 10.88
C ALA A 43 -0.09 -51.58 10.99
N GLN A 44 0.92 -50.70 10.96
CA GLN A 44 0.77 -49.26 10.90
C GLN A 44 1.31 -48.78 9.55
N VAL A 45 0.45 -48.14 8.75
CA VAL A 45 0.81 -47.48 7.50
C VAL A 45 0.77 -45.99 7.76
N ASP A 46 1.94 -45.38 7.88
CA ASP A 46 2.09 -43.96 8.13
C ASP A 46 2.22 -43.18 6.83
N PHE A 47 1.43 -42.11 6.72
CA PHE A 47 1.59 -41.10 5.70
C PHE A 47 2.91 -40.36 5.96
N LYS A 48 3.93 -40.56 5.11
CA LYS A 48 5.22 -39.89 5.30
C LYS A 48 5.06 -38.38 5.06
N PRO A 49 5.29 -37.52 6.08
CA PRO A 49 5.15 -36.08 5.92
C PRO A 49 6.04 -35.61 4.77
N LEU A 50 5.57 -34.60 4.03
CA LEU A 50 6.39 -33.99 2.99
C LEU A 50 7.71 -33.49 3.60
N VAL A 51 8.82 -33.73 2.90
CA VAL A 51 10.14 -33.23 3.29
C VAL A 51 10.31 -31.79 2.81
N GLU A 52 10.90 -30.92 3.63
CA GLU A 52 11.29 -29.58 3.18
C GLU A 52 12.42 -29.65 2.15
N GLY A 53 12.19 -29.06 0.96
CA GLY A 53 13.23 -28.69 0.01
C GLY A 53 13.68 -27.22 0.24
N LEU A 54 14.06 -26.51 -0.82
CA LEU A 54 14.29 -25.06 -0.77
C LEU A 54 13.00 -24.24 -0.51
N ALA A 55 13.13 -22.90 -0.43
CA ALA A 55 12.27 -21.96 0.31
C ALA A 55 11.40 -20.94 -0.53
N ASP A 56 10.05 -20.90 -0.37
CA ASP A 56 9.06 -19.78 -0.48
C ASP A 56 7.54 -20.05 -1.04
N LYS A 57 6.30 -19.85 -0.49
CA LYS A 57 4.92 -20.44 -0.96
C LYS A 57 3.55 -19.67 -1.32
N SER A 58 2.76 -20.18 -2.34
CA SER A 58 1.30 -20.08 -2.85
C SER A 58 0.99 -21.07 -4.09
N ARG A 59 -0.13 -21.78 -4.57
CA ARG A 59 -1.66 -21.77 -4.67
C ARG A 59 -2.38 -23.16 -4.49
N SER A 60 -3.69 -23.30 -4.18
CA SER A 60 -4.53 -24.55 -4.05
C SER A 60 -4.38 -25.25 -2.70
N ALA A 61 -5.41 -25.21 -1.84
CA ALA A 61 -5.33 -25.49 -0.40
C ALA A 61 -4.30 -26.57 0.01
N GLY A 62 -3.38 -26.25 0.91
CA GLY A 62 -2.16 -27.04 1.13
C GLY A 62 -2.40 -28.48 1.63
N ASP A 63 -3.59 -28.78 2.12
CA ASP A 63 -4.05 -30.08 2.59
C ASP A 63 -4.81 -30.92 1.52
N THR A 64 -4.97 -30.43 0.30
CA THR A 64 -5.80 -31.06 -0.78
C THR A 64 -5.49 -32.56 -1.01
N ILE A 65 -4.21 -32.97 -0.97
CA ILE A 65 -3.79 -34.38 -1.14
C ILE A 65 -3.31 -35.03 0.18
N LYS A 66 -3.92 -34.68 1.31
CA LYS A 66 -3.59 -35.14 2.67
C LYS A 66 -4.61 -36.16 3.20
N SER A 67 -4.89 -37.21 2.42
CA SER A 67 -5.97 -38.18 2.71
C SER A 67 -5.61 -39.63 2.32
N ILE A 68 -6.16 -40.61 3.05
CA ILE A 68 -6.11 -42.05 2.72
C ILE A 68 -7.54 -42.55 2.55
N ASN A 69 -8.01 -42.58 1.30
CA ASN A 69 -9.39 -42.89 0.91
C ASN A 69 -9.60 -44.39 0.64
N ASP A 70 -8.59 -45.06 0.07
CA ASP A 70 -8.50 -46.51 -0.05
C ASP A 70 -7.10 -47.03 0.32
N LEU A 71 -6.99 -48.33 0.61
CA LEU A 71 -5.73 -48.99 0.96
C LEU A 71 -5.74 -50.46 0.52
N CYS A 72 -4.71 -50.85 -0.22
CA CYS A 72 -4.39 -52.23 -0.59
C CYS A 72 -3.02 -52.65 -0.04
N VAL A 73 -2.85 -53.95 0.19
CA VAL A 73 -1.59 -54.58 0.61
C VAL A 73 -1.28 -55.74 -0.34
N LEU A 74 -0.08 -55.76 -0.92
CA LEU A 74 0.34 -56.79 -1.88
C LEU A 74 1.61 -57.49 -1.39
N LEU A 75 1.62 -58.82 -1.46
CA LEU A 75 2.68 -59.70 -0.99
C LEU A 75 3.32 -60.42 -2.18
N TYR A 76 4.65 -60.37 -2.26
CA TYR A 76 5.43 -61.02 -3.31
C TYR A 76 6.41 -62.04 -2.71
N ASP A 77 6.64 -63.15 -3.40
CA ASP A 77 7.62 -64.16 -3.03
C ASP A 77 9.08 -63.67 -3.18
N VAL A 78 10.03 -64.54 -2.83
CA VAL A 78 11.48 -64.23 -2.90
C VAL A 78 12.01 -64.02 -4.32
N ASP A 79 11.31 -64.53 -5.34
CA ASP A 79 11.64 -64.35 -6.75
C ASP A 79 10.93 -63.11 -7.34
N GLY A 80 10.10 -62.42 -6.55
CA GLY A 80 9.42 -61.19 -6.88
C GLY A 80 8.05 -61.35 -7.54
N ASN A 81 7.44 -62.54 -7.51
CA ASN A 81 6.11 -62.82 -8.08
C ASN A 81 5.00 -62.65 -7.03
N LEU A 82 3.80 -62.25 -7.45
CA LEU A 82 2.67 -62.02 -6.55
C LEU A 82 2.21 -63.33 -5.89
N ALA A 83 2.26 -63.36 -4.56
CA ALA A 83 1.82 -64.47 -3.73
C ALA A 83 0.39 -64.27 -3.18
N GLU A 84 0.06 -63.05 -2.76
CA GLU A 84 -1.26 -62.69 -2.19
C GLU A 84 -1.51 -61.18 -2.33
N ALA A 85 -2.78 -60.76 -2.42
CA ALA A 85 -3.16 -59.35 -2.45
C ALA A 85 -4.47 -59.12 -1.70
N HIS A 86 -4.55 -58.01 -0.97
CA HIS A 86 -5.69 -57.65 -0.11
C HIS A 86 -6.12 -56.20 -0.37
N SER A 87 -7.40 -55.96 -0.64
CA SER A 87 -7.98 -54.61 -0.68
C SER A 87 -8.85 -54.41 0.56
N LEU A 88 -8.51 -53.43 1.39
CA LEU A 88 -8.99 -53.34 2.77
C LEU A 88 -10.29 -52.53 2.90
N THR A 89 -11.09 -52.84 3.92
CA THR A 89 -12.33 -52.12 4.22
C THR A 89 -12.11 -51.06 5.30
N LEU A 90 -12.51 -49.81 5.04
CA LEU A 90 -12.41 -48.71 5.99
C LEU A 90 -13.46 -48.83 7.11
N VAL A 91 -13.02 -48.78 8.36
CA VAL A 91 -13.88 -48.81 9.57
C VAL A 91 -13.52 -47.72 10.57
N THR A 92 -14.47 -47.39 11.45
CA THR A 92 -14.32 -46.38 12.52
C THR A 92 -13.90 -46.97 13.87
N GLY A 93 -13.86 -48.30 14.01
CA GLY A 93 -13.58 -49.02 15.26
C GLY A 93 -12.09 -49.34 15.47
N GLU A 94 -11.82 -50.41 16.23
CA GLU A 94 -10.56 -51.15 16.10
C GLU A 94 -10.71 -52.13 14.90
N PRO A 95 -9.73 -52.19 13.97
CA PRO A 95 -9.88 -52.96 12.75
C PRO A 95 -9.83 -54.47 13.00
N GLY A 96 -10.78 -55.20 12.40
CA GLY A 96 -10.75 -56.63 12.22
C GLY A 96 -9.85 -57.09 11.08
N GLU A 97 -9.99 -58.37 10.72
CA GLU A 97 -9.26 -58.99 9.61
C GLU A 97 -9.75 -58.47 8.25
N GLY A 98 -8.84 -57.93 7.44
CA GLY A 98 -9.17 -57.29 6.16
C GLY A 98 -9.69 -55.86 6.30
N GLU A 99 -9.66 -55.29 7.51
CA GLU A 99 -10.11 -53.94 7.80
C GLU A 99 -8.94 -53.00 8.12
N TYR A 100 -9.17 -51.70 7.91
CA TYR A 100 -8.29 -50.64 8.39
C TYR A 100 -9.11 -49.45 8.91
N ARG A 101 -8.51 -48.66 9.80
CA ARG A 101 -9.01 -47.33 10.17
C ARG A 101 -7.97 -46.27 9.86
N VAL A 102 -8.41 -45.04 9.68
CA VAL A 102 -7.52 -43.87 9.57
C VAL A 102 -7.70 -42.96 10.80
N SER A 103 -6.61 -42.41 11.30
CA SER A 103 -6.58 -41.41 12.36
C SER A 103 -5.32 -40.55 12.19
N ASP A 104 -5.44 -39.24 12.32
CA ASP A 104 -4.30 -38.32 12.26
C ASP A 104 -3.38 -38.44 13.47
N ILE A 105 -2.10 -38.07 13.28
CA ILE A 105 -1.08 -38.10 14.32
C ILE A 105 -0.05 -36.98 14.13
N GLU A 106 0.33 -36.32 15.22
CA GLU A 106 1.43 -35.36 15.30
C GLU A 106 2.76 -35.97 14.81
N ARG A 107 3.50 -35.22 14.00
CA ARG A 107 4.81 -35.60 13.46
C ARG A 107 5.93 -34.84 14.14
N LYS A 108 7.10 -35.46 14.19
CA LYS A 108 8.33 -34.92 14.77
C LYS A 108 9.46 -34.94 13.76
N LYS A 109 10.57 -34.24 14.03
CA LYS A 109 11.70 -34.17 13.09
C LYS A 109 12.28 -35.56 12.79
N GLU A 110 12.18 -36.49 13.75
CA GLU A 110 12.60 -37.88 13.62
C GLU A 110 11.76 -38.71 12.62
N ASP A 111 10.58 -38.22 12.19
CA ASP A 111 9.74 -38.84 11.15
C ASP A 111 10.17 -38.46 9.71
N ALA A 112 11.16 -37.56 9.55
CA ALA A 112 11.63 -37.09 8.25
C ALA A 112 12.30 -38.20 7.41
N ALA A 113 12.45 -37.96 6.09
CA ALA A 113 13.11 -38.93 5.21
C ALA A 113 14.64 -38.96 5.35
N ASP A 114 15.23 -37.82 5.67
CA ASP A 114 16.62 -37.65 6.10
C ASP A 114 16.59 -37.28 7.59
N PRO A 115 17.33 -37.97 8.48
CA PRO A 115 17.45 -37.60 9.90
C PRO A 115 17.90 -36.15 10.16
N ASN A 116 18.54 -35.49 9.20
CA ASN A 116 18.93 -34.09 9.26
C ASN A 116 17.87 -33.14 8.69
N GLY A 117 16.97 -33.65 7.83
CA GLY A 117 15.93 -32.89 7.14
C GLY A 117 14.79 -32.45 8.06
N ASN A 118 13.94 -31.56 7.56
CA ASN A 118 12.76 -31.07 8.28
C ASN A 118 11.48 -31.69 7.72
N ILE A 119 10.45 -31.78 8.57
CA ILE A 119 9.08 -32.12 8.18
C ILE A 119 8.32 -30.85 7.78
N ALA A 120 7.49 -30.93 6.74
CA ALA A 120 6.70 -29.82 6.22
C ALA A 120 5.18 -30.02 6.39
N GLU A 121 4.79 -31.00 7.20
CA GLU A 121 3.45 -31.28 7.70
C GLU A 121 3.59 -31.71 9.16
N THR A 122 2.96 -30.99 10.09
CA THR A 122 3.11 -31.18 11.55
C THR A 122 2.19 -32.26 12.11
N GLU A 123 1.20 -32.68 11.32
CA GLU A 123 0.24 -33.74 11.60
C GLU A 123 -0.01 -34.46 10.26
N THR A 124 -0.08 -35.79 10.21
CA THR A 124 -0.53 -36.51 8.98
C THR A 124 -1.35 -37.76 9.31
N PRO A 125 -2.16 -38.28 8.37
CA PRO A 125 -2.90 -39.52 8.58
C PRO A 125 -2.01 -40.73 8.92
N ARG A 126 -2.53 -41.61 9.77
CA ARG A 126 -2.02 -42.97 9.99
C ARG A 126 -3.16 -43.96 9.77
N ALA A 127 -2.94 -44.93 8.89
CA ALA A 127 -3.79 -46.09 8.76
C ALA A 127 -3.31 -47.22 9.69
N LYS A 128 -4.23 -47.80 10.47
CA LYS A 128 -4.00 -49.01 11.29
C LYS A 128 -4.84 -50.14 10.73
N LEU A 129 -4.23 -51.30 10.48
CA LEU A 129 -4.87 -52.45 9.82
C LEU A 129 -4.57 -53.78 10.50
N SER A 130 -5.36 -54.81 10.22
CA SER A 130 -5.07 -56.20 10.60
C SER A 130 -5.33 -57.18 9.46
N LEU A 131 -4.38 -58.09 9.21
CA LEU A 131 -4.43 -59.14 8.19
C LEU A 131 -3.97 -60.47 8.76
N LYS A 132 -4.47 -61.59 8.23
CA LYS A 132 -3.72 -62.86 8.31
C LYS A 132 -2.77 -62.94 7.14
N ILE A 133 -1.54 -63.36 7.40
CA ILE A 133 -0.49 -63.58 6.40
C ILE A 133 0.19 -64.92 6.73
N PRO A 134 0.36 -65.84 5.76
CA PRO A 134 1.06 -67.10 5.99
C PRO A 134 2.50 -66.91 6.46
N TYR A 135 3.07 -67.91 7.12
CA TYR A 135 4.49 -67.90 7.46
C TYR A 135 5.34 -68.10 6.19
N GLY A 136 6.33 -67.24 5.99
CA GLY A 136 7.14 -67.22 4.77
C GLY A 136 8.13 -66.05 4.73
N ARG A 137 8.72 -65.80 3.55
CA ARG A 137 9.51 -64.60 3.27
C ARG A 137 8.86 -63.84 2.11
N TYR A 138 8.61 -62.55 2.32
CA TYR A 138 7.83 -61.74 1.38
C TYR A 138 8.37 -60.32 1.25
N TYR A 139 8.31 -59.76 0.05
CA TYR A 139 8.25 -58.31 -0.11
C TYR A 139 6.79 -57.89 0.06
N ILE A 140 6.50 -56.97 0.98
CA ILE A 140 5.13 -56.54 1.27
C ILE A 140 5.02 -55.03 1.03
N TYR A 141 4.05 -54.63 0.20
CA TYR A 141 3.84 -53.24 -0.19
C TYR A 141 2.46 -52.72 0.23
N ALA A 142 2.40 -51.45 0.61
CA ALA A 142 1.19 -50.69 0.83
C ALA A 142 0.95 -49.76 -0.36
N VAL A 143 -0.29 -49.75 -0.86
CA VAL A 143 -0.71 -48.95 -2.02
C VAL A 143 -2.02 -48.27 -1.68
N ALA A 144 -2.13 -46.96 -1.87
CA ALA A 144 -3.30 -46.18 -1.47
C ALA A 144 -3.73 -45.14 -2.50
N ASN A 145 -5.02 -44.83 -2.51
CA ASN A 145 -5.73 -43.93 -3.41
C ASN A 145 -5.63 -44.31 -4.90
N MET A 146 -5.64 -45.62 -5.19
CA MET A 146 -5.59 -46.13 -6.58
C MET A 146 -6.97 -46.27 -7.24
N GLY A 147 -8.06 -46.09 -6.48
CA GLY A 147 -9.42 -46.05 -7.01
C GLY A 147 -10.05 -47.43 -7.22
N THR A 148 -11.36 -47.43 -7.51
CA THR A 148 -12.19 -48.63 -7.55
C THR A 148 -11.68 -49.71 -8.50
N GLU A 149 -11.18 -49.34 -9.67
CA GLU A 149 -10.68 -50.30 -10.68
C GLU A 149 -9.48 -51.13 -10.19
N PHE A 150 -8.55 -50.50 -9.46
CA PHE A 150 -7.41 -51.21 -8.85
C PHE A 150 -7.89 -52.08 -7.68
N ASN A 151 -8.75 -51.52 -6.82
CA ASN A 151 -9.34 -52.22 -5.69
C ASN A 151 -10.22 -53.42 -6.13
N GLU A 152 -10.77 -53.42 -7.35
CA GLU A 152 -11.57 -54.52 -7.92
C GLU A 152 -10.69 -55.65 -8.48
N GLU A 153 -9.61 -55.37 -9.22
CA GLU A 153 -8.70 -56.45 -9.67
C GLU A 153 -8.06 -57.15 -8.45
N VAL A 154 -7.63 -56.38 -7.44
CA VAL A 154 -7.08 -56.89 -6.17
C VAL A 154 -8.08 -57.72 -5.36
N LYS A 155 -9.40 -57.55 -5.57
CA LYS A 155 -10.46 -58.38 -4.94
C LYS A 155 -10.84 -59.62 -5.73
N SER A 156 -10.43 -59.72 -7.00
CA SER A 156 -10.93 -60.77 -7.88
C SER A 156 -10.14 -62.07 -7.73
N ASP A 157 -10.83 -63.22 -7.79
CA ASP A 157 -10.23 -64.55 -7.96
C ASP A 157 -9.74 -64.80 -9.41
N GLY A 158 -9.57 -63.72 -10.18
CA GLY A 158 -9.25 -63.72 -11.60
C GLY A 158 -10.47 -63.83 -12.53
N THR A 159 -11.68 -64.16 -12.06
CA THR A 159 -12.82 -64.49 -12.94
C THR A 159 -13.82 -63.35 -13.19
N GLY A 160 -13.55 -62.53 -14.21
CA GLY A 160 -14.57 -61.66 -14.81
C GLY A 160 -14.37 -60.14 -14.71
N SER A 161 -13.12 -59.65 -14.61
CA SER A 161 -12.84 -58.20 -14.64
C SER A 161 -13.10 -57.55 -16.01
N SER A 162 -13.47 -56.26 -16.00
CA SER A 162 -13.67 -55.44 -17.21
C SER A 162 -12.34 -55.01 -17.85
N GLU A 163 -12.35 -54.50 -19.08
CA GLU A 163 -11.12 -54.07 -19.79
C GLU A 163 -10.32 -53.01 -19.01
N ALA A 164 -11.03 -52.10 -18.31
CA ALA A 164 -10.41 -51.08 -17.46
C ALA A 164 -9.77 -51.64 -16.18
N VAL A 165 -10.23 -52.80 -15.68
CA VAL A 165 -9.73 -53.47 -14.48
C VAL A 165 -8.56 -54.40 -14.85
N ASN A 166 -8.65 -55.11 -15.98
CA ASN A 166 -7.59 -55.98 -16.51
C ASN A 166 -6.24 -55.27 -16.75
N LYS A 167 -6.20 -53.95 -16.92
CA LYS A 167 -4.93 -53.20 -17.11
C LYS A 167 -3.96 -53.36 -15.93
N TYR A 168 -4.46 -53.62 -14.72
CA TYR A 168 -3.64 -53.87 -13.54
C TYR A 168 -3.22 -55.34 -13.40
N LYS A 169 -4.00 -56.26 -13.96
CA LYS A 169 -3.85 -57.72 -13.82
C LYS A 169 -2.48 -58.28 -14.20
N GLU A 170 -1.87 -57.73 -15.26
CA GLU A 170 -0.52 -58.11 -15.67
C GLU A 170 0.56 -57.35 -14.87
N ALA A 171 0.32 -56.08 -14.52
CA ALA A 171 1.27 -55.25 -13.80
C ALA A 171 1.51 -55.74 -12.36
N ILE A 172 0.45 -56.09 -11.62
CA ILE A 172 0.58 -56.52 -10.21
C ILE A 172 1.21 -57.91 -10.05
N LYS A 173 1.52 -58.65 -11.13
CA LYS A 173 2.14 -59.99 -11.02
C LYS A 173 3.56 -59.99 -10.50
N THR A 174 4.28 -58.86 -10.60
CA THR A 174 5.66 -58.74 -10.13
C THR A 174 5.90 -57.43 -9.40
N VAL A 175 6.89 -57.43 -8.50
CA VAL A 175 7.35 -56.20 -7.81
C VAL A 175 7.68 -55.09 -8.80
N GLU A 176 8.40 -55.44 -9.87
CA GLU A 176 8.79 -54.49 -10.92
C GLU A 176 7.61 -53.97 -11.71
N GLY A 177 6.63 -54.83 -12.04
CA GLY A 177 5.38 -54.41 -12.68
C GLY A 177 4.55 -53.47 -11.80
N LEU A 178 4.42 -53.76 -10.51
CA LEU A 178 3.73 -52.90 -9.53
C LEU A 178 4.41 -51.52 -9.43
N LYS A 179 5.74 -51.49 -9.23
CA LYS A 179 6.51 -50.24 -9.16
C LYS A 179 6.43 -49.46 -10.48
N SER A 180 6.20 -50.13 -11.62
CA SER A 180 6.07 -49.53 -12.97
C SER A 180 4.64 -49.17 -13.40
N ILE A 181 3.62 -49.26 -12.53
CA ILE A 181 2.26 -48.81 -12.88
C ILE A 181 2.28 -47.31 -13.22
N SER A 182 1.81 -46.95 -14.41
CA SER A 182 1.72 -45.55 -14.85
C SER A 182 0.43 -44.91 -14.34
N LEU A 183 0.59 -43.80 -13.63
CA LEU A 183 -0.43 -42.89 -13.18
C LEU A 183 -0.54 -41.73 -14.19
N THR A 184 -1.74 -41.21 -14.41
CA THR A 184 -2.00 -40.07 -15.33
C THR A 184 -2.48 -38.87 -14.52
N TRP A 185 -1.93 -37.69 -14.80
CA TRP A 185 -2.26 -36.47 -14.09
C TRP A 185 -3.72 -36.06 -14.33
N ASN A 186 -4.47 -35.81 -13.26
CA ASN A 186 -5.82 -35.26 -13.32
C ASN A 186 -5.77 -33.73 -13.12
N ALA A 187 -5.95 -32.98 -14.21
CA ALA A 187 -5.98 -31.51 -14.17
C ALA A 187 -7.35 -30.96 -13.69
N ASP A 188 -8.44 -31.68 -13.95
CA ASP A 188 -9.81 -31.25 -13.60
C ASP A 188 -10.11 -31.43 -12.10
N ASP A 189 -9.43 -32.37 -11.44
CA ASP A 189 -9.58 -32.67 -10.01
C ASP A 189 -8.23 -33.04 -9.38
N VAL A 190 -7.58 -32.01 -8.83
CA VAL A 190 -6.25 -32.11 -8.22
C VAL A 190 -6.25 -33.01 -6.97
N ALA A 191 -7.38 -33.13 -6.26
CA ALA A 191 -7.49 -33.99 -5.07
C ALA A 191 -7.35 -35.49 -5.43
N ARG A 192 -7.60 -35.86 -6.69
CA ARG A 192 -7.38 -37.22 -7.21
C ARG A 192 -5.92 -37.55 -7.54
N ASN A 193 -4.98 -36.61 -7.47
CA ASN A 193 -3.54 -36.89 -7.65
C ASN A 193 -2.84 -37.35 -6.35
N ASN A 194 -3.60 -37.93 -5.43
CA ASN A 194 -3.15 -38.32 -4.09
C ASN A 194 -2.68 -39.78 -3.97
N GLN A 195 -2.33 -40.45 -5.08
CA GLN A 195 -1.80 -41.83 -5.10
C GLN A 195 -0.55 -41.96 -4.23
N MET A 196 -0.45 -43.09 -3.53
CA MET A 196 0.65 -43.38 -2.61
C MET A 196 1.18 -44.81 -2.69
N PHE A 197 2.49 -44.96 -2.47
CA PHE A 197 3.21 -46.23 -2.48
C PHE A 197 4.21 -46.31 -1.31
N GLY A 198 4.39 -47.50 -0.75
CA GLY A 198 5.38 -47.78 0.29
C GLY A 198 5.62 -49.28 0.49
N HIS A 199 6.69 -49.64 1.20
CA HIS A 199 6.97 -51.02 1.60
C HIS A 199 6.86 -51.16 3.12
N PHE A 200 6.56 -52.37 3.61
CA PHE A 200 6.57 -52.67 5.05
C PHE A 200 7.97 -53.00 5.56
N THR A 201 8.11 -52.92 6.88
CA THR A 201 9.29 -53.21 7.70
C THR A 201 8.82 -53.82 9.03
N ILE A 202 9.70 -54.50 9.77
CA ILE A 202 9.37 -55.06 11.09
C ILE A 202 9.62 -53.99 12.17
N VAL A 203 8.63 -53.75 13.04
CA VAL A 203 8.73 -52.74 14.11
C VAL A 203 9.91 -53.07 15.04
N GLY A 204 10.79 -52.09 15.25
CA GLY A 204 11.94 -52.20 16.15
C GLY A 204 13.17 -52.89 15.58
N GLN A 205 13.25 -53.13 14.26
CA GLN A 205 14.44 -53.63 13.57
C GLN A 205 15.10 -52.55 12.70
N GLU A 206 16.44 -52.59 12.56
CA GLU A 206 17.15 -51.74 11.61
C GLU A 206 16.82 -52.17 10.17
N ASN A 207 16.36 -51.23 9.35
CA ASN A 207 15.87 -51.48 7.99
C ASN A 207 17.01 -51.85 7.03
N LYS A 208 17.22 -53.16 6.79
CA LYS A 208 18.37 -53.70 6.02
C LYS A 208 17.99 -54.46 4.74
N SER A 209 16.70 -54.65 4.46
CA SER A 209 16.18 -55.24 3.22
C SER A 209 14.68 -54.97 3.08
N GLU A 210 14.17 -54.89 1.84
CA GLU A 210 12.72 -54.91 1.56
C GLU A 210 12.10 -56.31 1.81
N LEU A 211 12.91 -57.37 1.93
CA LEU A 211 12.43 -58.75 2.16
C LEU A 211 12.21 -59.03 3.65
N LEU A 212 10.96 -59.30 4.03
CA LEU A 212 10.54 -59.56 5.41
C LEU A 212 10.38 -61.06 5.68
N THR A 213 10.69 -61.51 6.90
CA THR A 213 10.39 -62.89 7.36
C THR A 213 9.20 -62.88 8.32
N ILE A 214 8.13 -63.58 7.96
CA ILE A 214 6.93 -63.78 8.79
C ILE A 214 7.01 -65.19 9.39
N ASN A 215 7.25 -65.30 10.71
CA ASN A 215 7.48 -66.59 11.38
C ASN A 215 6.92 -66.70 12.82
N LYS A 216 6.04 -65.77 13.24
CA LYS A 216 5.47 -65.71 14.59
C LYS A 216 3.96 -65.47 14.52
N LYS A 217 3.20 -65.97 15.50
CA LYS A 217 1.72 -65.90 15.52
C LYS A 217 1.14 -64.48 15.56
N LYS A 218 1.95 -63.52 15.98
CA LYS A 218 1.68 -62.09 15.91
C LYS A 218 2.94 -61.38 15.44
N MET A 219 2.79 -60.47 14.49
CA MET A 219 3.85 -59.61 13.98
C MET A 219 3.33 -58.17 13.92
N GLU A 220 4.18 -57.22 14.31
CA GLU A 220 3.92 -55.80 14.17
C GLU A 220 4.78 -55.24 13.02
N LEU A 221 4.12 -54.74 11.99
CA LEU A 221 4.77 -54.17 10.80
C LEU A 221 4.51 -52.66 10.69
N HIS A 222 5.46 -51.97 10.07
CA HIS A 222 5.39 -50.53 9.80
C HIS A 222 5.67 -50.25 8.32
N SER A 223 4.89 -49.39 7.67
CA SER A 223 5.17 -48.87 6.34
C SER A 223 5.09 -47.36 6.31
N TRP A 224 6.07 -46.72 5.67
CA TRP A 224 5.98 -45.32 5.27
C TRP A 224 5.51 -45.25 3.81
N ILE A 225 4.32 -44.71 3.57
CA ILE A 225 3.83 -44.44 2.21
C ILE A 225 4.18 -43.01 1.78
N ARG A 226 4.55 -42.84 0.50
CA ARG A 226 4.87 -41.56 -0.13
C ARG A 226 3.89 -41.27 -1.26
N ARG A 227 3.47 -40.01 -1.42
CA ARG A 227 2.71 -39.51 -2.58
C ARG A 227 3.53 -39.68 -3.86
N ALA A 228 2.85 -39.89 -4.99
CA ALA A 228 3.44 -39.75 -6.33
C ALA A 228 3.54 -38.28 -6.79
N ALA A 229 2.66 -37.42 -6.24
CA ALA A 229 2.70 -35.98 -6.43
C ALA A 229 3.55 -35.25 -5.37
N SER A 230 3.96 -34.04 -5.69
CA SER A 230 4.57 -33.04 -4.82
C SER A 230 3.77 -31.74 -4.85
N LYS A 231 4.09 -30.79 -3.96
CA LYS A 231 3.47 -29.46 -3.96
C LYS A 231 4.53 -28.34 -3.96
N VAL A 232 4.55 -27.57 -5.04
CA VAL A 232 5.43 -26.40 -5.26
C VAL A 232 4.63 -25.14 -5.28
N THR A 233 5.23 -24.08 -4.76
CA THR A 233 4.46 -22.99 -4.23
C THR A 233 5.36 -21.75 -4.25
N ILE A 234 4.82 -20.51 -4.38
CA ILE A 234 5.62 -19.27 -4.56
C ILE A 234 5.29 -18.14 -3.57
N ALA A 235 6.29 -17.41 -3.09
CA ALA A 235 6.08 -16.06 -2.56
C ALA A 235 7.17 -15.07 -2.97
N TYR A 236 7.03 -13.83 -2.53
CA TYR A 236 7.72 -12.69 -3.11
C TYR A 236 8.34 -11.78 -2.03
N ASP A 237 9.54 -11.30 -2.30
CA ASP A 237 10.30 -10.42 -1.41
C ASP A 237 10.94 -9.27 -2.22
N GLY A 238 10.33 -8.09 -2.13
CA GLY A 238 10.79 -6.84 -2.73
C GLY A 238 11.67 -5.98 -1.82
N SER A 239 12.22 -6.51 -0.72
CA SER A 239 13.05 -5.72 0.21
C SER A 239 14.39 -5.29 -0.41
N GLY A 240 14.85 -6.00 -1.45
CA GLY A 240 16.04 -5.66 -2.24
C GLY A 240 15.81 -4.65 -3.36
N LEU A 241 14.60 -4.11 -3.51
CA LEU A 241 14.27 -3.14 -4.56
C LEU A 241 14.96 -1.79 -4.38
N GLU A 242 15.25 -1.13 -5.49
CA GLU A 242 15.55 0.30 -5.52
C GLU A 242 14.30 1.15 -5.33
N ASP A 243 14.50 2.39 -4.89
CA ASP A 243 13.40 3.33 -4.73
C ASP A 243 12.86 3.82 -6.08
N GLY A 244 11.53 3.97 -6.17
CA GLY A 244 10.80 4.25 -7.40
C GLY A 244 10.40 3.01 -8.20
N VAL A 245 10.63 1.80 -7.70
CA VAL A 245 10.29 0.54 -8.39
C VAL A 245 9.01 -0.08 -7.85
N PHE A 246 8.16 -0.57 -8.76
CA PHE A 246 6.87 -1.20 -8.48
C PHE A 246 6.71 -2.47 -9.33
N ILE A 247 6.26 -3.56 -8.69
CA ILE A 247 5.87 -4.81 -9.36
C ILE A 247 4.41 -5.09 -9.07
N TYR A 248 3.61 -5.31 -10.11
CA TYR A 248 2.20 -5.68 -10.03
C TYR A 248 2.04 -7.11 -10.54
N LEU A 249 1.83 -8.07 -9.63
CA LEU A 249 1.71 -9.48 -9.98
C LEU A 249 0.35 -9.76 -10.62
N LYS A 250 0.32 -10.40 -11.79
CA LYS A 250 -0.92 -10.79 -12.47
C LYS A 250 -1.27 -12.25 -12.15
N SER A 251 -0.29 -13.14 -12.32
CA SER A 251 -0.47 -14.58 -12.17
C SER A 251 0.83 -15.30 -11.89
N VAL A 252 0.74 -16.51 -11.34
CA VAL A 252 1.84 -17.47 -11.33
C VAL A 252 1.34 -18.86 -11.69
N THR A 253 2.04 -19.54 -12.59
CA THR A 253 1.65 -20.80 -13.19
C THR A 253 2.76 -21.83 -13.05
N ILE A 254 2.43 -23.06 -12.69
CA ILE A 254 3.34 -24.20 -12.90
C ILE A 254 3.20 -24.73 -14.33
N LYS A 255 4.34 -24.88 -15.00
CA LYS A 255 4.46 -25.32 -16.39
C LYS A 255 5.33 -26.57 -16.49
N ASP A 256 5.11 -27.33 -17.56
CA ASP A 256 5.74 -28.62 -17.85
C ASP A 256 5.61 -29.66 -16.72
N ILE A 257 4.37 -29.93 -16.31
CA ILE A 257 4.07 -31.09 -15.45
C ILE A 257 4.08 -32.35 -16.32
N PRO A 258 4.79 -33.45 -15.96
CA PRO A 258 4.66 -34.72 -16.67
C PRO A 258 3.22 -35.24 -16.67
N GLN A 259 2.68 -35.54 -17.85
CA GLN A 259 1.33 -36.12 -18.00
C GLN A 259 1.19 -37.45 -17.26
N LYS A 260 2.31 -38.14 -17.03
CA LYS A 260 2.39 -39.46 -16.40
C LYS A 260 3.52 -39.52 -15.37
N CYS A 261 3.32 -40.35 -14.35
CA CYS A 261 4.31 -40.70 -13.34
C CYS A 261 4.22 -42.20 -13.02
N TYR A 262 5.29 -42.82 -12.52
CA TYR A 262 5.25 -44.22 -12.06
C TYR A 262 4.88 -44.31 -10.58
N LEU A 263 4.09 -45.32 -10.20
CA LEU A 263 3.66 -45.54 -8.81
C LEU A 263 4.83 -45.71 -7.83
N GLY A 264 5.88 -46.45 -8.20
CA GLY A 264 7.00 -46.79 -7.32
C GLY A 264 8.40 -46.71 -7.93
N LYS A 265 8.55 -46.18 -9.15
CA LYS A 265 9.83 -45.88 -9.81
C LYS A 265 10.01 -44.38 -10.01
N ASN A 266 11.27 -43.93 -10.13
CA ASN A 266 11.61 -42.57 -10.54
C ASN A 266 10.96 -42.22 -11.89
N ASN A 267 10.59 -40.95 -12.08
CA ASN A 267 10.02 -40.43 -13.33
C ASN A 267 10.83 -39.23 -13.86
N PRO A 268 11.56 -39.31 -15.00
CA PRO A 268 11.82 -40.50 -15.82
C PRO A 268 12.49 -41.64 -15.03
N ALA A 269 12.45 -42.86 -15.57
CA ALA A 269 13.16 -43.98 -14.99
C ALA A 269 14.68 -43.86 -15.22
N ALA A 270 15.47 -44.32 -14.24
CA ALA A 270 16.94 -44.23 -14.22
C ALA A 270 17.53 -42.81 -14.42
N PRO A 271 17.10 -41.78 -13.65
CA PRO A 271 17.73 -40.46 -13.69
C PRO A 271 19.23 -40.49 -13.29
N GLU A 272 19.68 -41.55 -12.62
CA GLU A 272 21.10 -41.83 -12.33
C GLU A 272 21.98 -42.10 -13.57
N ASP A 273 21.39 -42.37 -14.75
CA ASP A 273 22.13 -42.46 -16.02
C ASP A 273 22.42 -41.08 -16.66
N LEU A 274 21.80 -40.00 -16.17
CA LEU A 274 22.04 -38.62 -16.62
C LEU A 274 23.32 -38.04 -16.00
N LYS A 275 24.05 -37.22 -16.76
CA LYS A 275 25.26 -36.51 -16.33
C LYS A 275 25.00 -35.02 -16.13
N ASP A 276 25.87 -34.39 -15.34
CA ASP A 276 25.91 -32.95 -15.11
C ASP A 276 25.98 -32.17 -16.44
N GLY A 277 24.86 -31.53 -16.81
CA GLY A 277 24.73 -30.75 -18.05
C GLY A 277 24.17 -31.49 -19.27
N ASP A 278 23.70 -32.74 -19.15
CA ASP A 278 22.86 -33.36 -20.19
C ASP A 278 21.49 -32.65 -20.29
N GLU A 279 20.86 -32.59 -21.48
CA GLU A 279 19.55 -31.93 -21.73
C GLU A 279 18.36 -32.52 -20.94
N GLY A 280 18.56 -33.68 -20.31
CA GLY A 280 17.51 -34.44 -19.62
C GLY A 280 16.82 -35.48 -20.51
N VAL A 281 15.65 -35.95 -20.07
CA VAL A 281 14.84 -36.95 -20.77
C VAL A 281 13.52 -36.34 -21.24
N LYS A 282 13.24 -36.51 -22.54
CA LYS A 282 11.98 -36.10 -23.14
C LYS A 282 10.79 -36.86 -22.54
N LEU A 283 9.81 -36.11 -22.05
CA LEU A 283 8.53 -36.62 -21.53
C LEU A 283 7.34 -36.05 -22.31
N ASP A 284 6.18 -36.69 -22.17
CA ASP A 284 4.87 -36.09 -22.51
C ASP A 284 4.52 -35.09 -21.40
N LEU A 285 4.51 -33.79 -21.71
CA LEU A 285 4.32 -32.70 -20.73
C LEU A 285 2.93 -32.05 -20.86
N ILE A 286 2.47 -31.45 -19.77
CA ILE A 286 1.34 -30.52 -19.70
C ILE A 286 1.96 -29.11 -19.68
N PRO A 287 1.85 -28.33 -20.78
CA PRO A 287 2.54 -27.04 -20.87
C PRO A 287 2.07 -26.01 -19.83
N GLU A 288 0.79 -26.01 -19.50
CA GLU A 288 0.21 -25.14 -18.48
C GLU A 288 -0.62 -25.98 -17.50
N GLY A 289 -0.17 -26.04 -16.25
CA GLY A 289 -0.81 -26.76 -15.15
C GLY A 289 -1.71 -25.84 -14.32
N GLU A 290 -1.42 -25.73 -13.03
CA GLU A 290 -2.17 -24.85 -12.12
C GLU A 290 -1.70 -23.38 -12.18
N THR A 291 -2.64 -22.43 -12.12
CA THR A 291 -2.38 -20.97 -12.19
C THR A 291 -3.09 -20.18 -11.07
N ILE A 292 -2.39 -19.28 -10.37
CA ILE A 292 -3.02 -18.24 -9.52
C ILE A 292 -3.35 -17.05 -10.39
N LYS A 293 -4.51 -16.43 -10.16
CA LYS A 293 -4.76 -15.04 -10.55
C LYS A 293 -4.67 -14.18 -9.30
N TYR A 294 -3.89 -13.11 -9.36
CA TYR A 294 -3.79 -12.12 -8.30
C TYR A 294 -4.66 -10.87 -8.54
N TYR A 295 -5.57 -10.96 -9.51
CA TYR A 295 -6.57 -9.96 -9.87
C TYR A 295 -7.96 -10.59 -9.94
N LYS A 296 -8.99 -9.77 -9.85
CA LYS A 296 -10.40 -10.19 -9.80
C LYS A 296 -11.03 -10.09 -11.19
N GLY A 297 -11.65 -11.18 -11.65
CA GLY A 297 -12.32 -11.27 -12.96
C GLY A 297 -11.50 -11.96 -14.06
N ASP A 298 -12.11 -12.05 -15.25
CA ASP A 298 -11.56 -12.80 -16.40
C ASP A 298 -11.23 -11.92 -17.61
N GLY A 299 -11.29 -10.59 -17.47
CA GLY A 299 -10.84 -9.65 -18.49
C GLY A 299 -9.32 -9.47 -18.50
N GLU A 300 -8.77 -9.02 -19.62
CA GLU A 300 -7.37 -8.58 -19.70
C GLU A 300 -7.16 -7.29 -18.92
N LEU A 301 -6.08 -7.21 -18.15
CA LEU A 301 -5.70 -6.01 -17.41
C LEU A 301 -5.06 -4.96 -18.33
N SER A 302 -5.58 -3.75 -18.29
CA SER A 302 -5.03 -2.58 -18.97
C SER A 302 -3.85 -1.98 -18.19
N PRO A 303 -2.96 -1.19 -18.82
CA PRO A 303 -1.91 -0.46 -18.11
C PRO A 303 -2.43 0.44 -16.98
N SER A 304 -3.67 0.95 -17.08
CA SER A 304 -4.34 1.79 -16.08
C SER A 304 -4.76 1.05 -14.79
N ASP A 305 -4.87 -0.27 -14.82
CA ASP A 305 -5.26 -1.07 -13.64
C ASP A 305 -4.10 -1.20 -12.62
N PHE A 306 -2.85 -0.96 -13.07
CA PHE A 306 -1.63 -1.06 -12.26
C PHE A 306 -1.33 0.24 -11.50
N ASN A 307 -2.13 0.53 -10.47
CA ASN A 307 -2.10 1.81 -9.72
C ASN A 307 -2.03 1.61 -8.19
N GLU A 308 -2.14 2.71 -7.42
CA GLU A 308 -1.96 2.72 -5.95
C GLU A 308 -2.91 1.79 -5.16
N THR A 309 -4.03 1.34 -5.75
CA THR A 309 -5.00 0.45 -5.09
C THR A 309 -4.89 -1.03 -5.48
N TYR A 310 -3.97 -1.40 -6.38
CA TYR A 310 -3.83 -2.80 -6.84
C TYR A 310 -3.34 -3.70 -5.69
N GLU A 311 -4.11 -4.74 -5.36
CA GLU A 311 -3.89 -5.56 -4.16
C GLU A 311 -2.54 -6.30 -4.19
N ALA A 312 -2.16 -6.86 -5.34
CA ALA A 312 -0.94 -7.64 -5.54
C ALA A 312 0.26 -6.79 -6.01
N ARG A 313 0.44 -5.64 -5.35
CA ARG A 313 1.47 -4.64 -5.67
C ARG A 313 2.61 -4.65 -4.66
N ILE A 314 3.81 -4.94 -5.13
CA ILE A 314 5.03 -5.02 -4.32
C ILE A 314 5.88 -3.76 -4.50
N THR A 315 6.40 -3.25 -3.39
CA THR A 315 7.29 -2.08 -3.33
C THR A 315 8.30 -2.26 -2.20
N LYS A 316 9.38 -1.46 -2.19
CA LYS A 316 10.38 -1.50 -1.11
C LYS A 316 9.79 -1.34 0.31
N GLY A 317 8.76 -0.51 0.47
CA GLY A 317 8.05 -0.27 1.72
C GLY A 317 6.84 -1.17 2.01
N LYS A 318 6.43 -1.99 1.02
CA LYS A 318 5.48 -3.10 1.17
C LYS A 318 6.04 -4.31 0.41
N PRO A 319 7.10 -4.96 0.94
CA PRO A 319 7.96 -5.84 0.15
C PRO A 319 7.53 -7.30 0.12
N LEU A 320 6.86 -7.79 1.16
CA LEU A 320 6.48 -9.21 1.26
C LEU A 320 5.09 -9.44 0.71
N PHE A 321 4.92 -10.49 -0.10
CA PHE A 321 3.62 -10.88 -0.64
C PHE A 321 3.53 -12.38 -0.90
N GLY A 322 2.32 -12.93 -0.87
CA GLY A 322 1.98 -14.31 -1.25
C GLY A 322 0.49 -14.57 -1.14
N SER A 323 0.09 -15.84 -1.04
CA SER A 323 -1.29 -16.27 -0.78
C SER A 323 -1.42 -16.93 0.59
N LYS A 324 -2.65 -17.03 1.11
CA LYS A 324 -2.93 -17.58 2.44
C LYS A 324 -3.56 -18.99 2.37
N ARG A 325 -4.18 -19.44 3.46
CA ARG A 325 -5.13 -20.57 3.47
C ARG A 325 -6.57 -20.02 3.36
N TYR A 326 -7.30 -20.47 2.34
CA TYR A 326 -8.68 -20.09 2.00
C TYR A 326 -8.87 -18.62 1.59
N GLU A 327 -9.53 -18.42 0.44
CA GLU A 327 -10.17 -17.17 -0.07
C GLU A 327 -9.30 -15.90 -0.23
N GLU A 328 -8.12 -15.83 0.37
CA GLU A 328 -7.20 -14.68 0.33
C GLU A 328 -5.94 -15.05 -0.51
N ASP A 329 -6.10 -15.02 -1.84
CA ASP A 329 -5.00 -15.30 -2.79
C ASP A 329 -3.96 -14.17 -2.87
N ALA A 330 -4.32 -12.95 -2.43
CA ALA A 330 -3.43 -11.79 -2.37
C ALA A 330 -3.27 -11.31 -0.91
N TYR A 331 -2.10 -11.56 -0.32
CA TYR A 331 -1.82 -11.27 1.09
C TYR A 331 -0.43 -10.65 1.29
N HIS A 332 -0.37 -9.59 2.10
CA HIS A 332 0.87 -8.91 2.54
C HIS A 332 1.21 -9.32 3.98
N PRO A 333 2.08 -10.32 4.20
CA PRO A 333 2.47 -10.78 5.53
C PRO A 333 3.45 -9.85 6.24
N GLU A 334 3.53 -9.92 7.58
CA GLU A 334 4.64 -9.30 8.32
C GLU A 334 5.93 -10.14 8.30
N ASN A 335 5.82 -11.47 8.21
CA ASN A 335 6.96 -12.38 8.13
C ASN A 335 6.78 -13.31 6.93
N LEU A 336 7.86 -13.56 6.19
CA LEU A 336 7.81 -14.46 5.04
C LEU A 336 7.26 -15.84 5.44
N ALA A 337 7.66 -16.40 6.59
CA ALA A 337 7.15 -17.69 7.08
C ALA A 337 5.60 -17.82 7.17
N ASP A 338 4.86 -16.72 7.32
CA ASP A 338 3.40 -16.72 7.50
C ASP A 338 2.64 -17.19 6.25
N VAL A 339 3.22 -16.99 5.07
CA VAL A 339 2.69 -17.50 3.81
C VAL A 339 3.15 -18.96 3.55
N HIS A 340 3.92 -19.61 4.45
CA HIS A 340 4.70 -20.83 4.13
C HIS A 340 4.37 -22.04 4.99
N THR A 341 3.17 -21.99 5.55
CA THR A 341 2.56 -23.05 6.34
C THR A 341 2.26 -24.29 5.49
N GLU A 342 2.00 -25.42 6.15
CA GLU A 342 1.54 -26.62 5.46
C GLU A 342 0.18 -26.47 4.77
N PHE A 343 -0.62 -25.50 5.22
CA PHE A 343 -2.00 -25.24 4.80
C PHE A 343 -2.14 -24.13 3.76
N THR A 344 -1.12 -23.30 3.55
CA THR A 344 -1.12 -22.33 2.47
C THR A 344 -1.48 -23.04 1.18
N ASN A 345 -2.31 -22.39 0.38
CA ASN A 345 -2.50 -22.71 -1.03
C ASN A 345 -1.12 -23.17 -1.65
N ALA A 346 -1.01 -24.36 -2.26
CA ALA A 346 0.21 -25.01 -2.76
C ALA A 346 0.10 -25.82 -4.10
N LEU A 347 0.70 -25.36 -5.22
CA LEU A 347 0.45 -25.89 -6.57
C LEU A 347 0.93 -27.35 -6.68
N TYR A 348 0.10 -28.24 -7.20
CA TYR A 348 0.43 -29.67 -7.23
C TYR A 348 0.97 -30.09 -8.59
N PHE A 349 1.88 -31.07 -8.58
CA PHE A 349 2.51 -31.63 -9.78
C PHE A 349 3.05 -33.04 -9.56
N TYR A 350 3.28 -33.79 -10.64
CA TYR A 350 3.94 -35.09 -10.62
C TYR A 350 5.47 -34.98 -10.74
N GLU A 351 6.16 -35.98 -10.19
CA GLU A 351 7.63 -36.06 -10.20
C GLU A 351 8.26 -35.91 -11.59
N ASN A 352 9.34 -35.10 -11.65
CA ASN A 352 10.13 -34.87 -12.87
C ASN A 352 11.64 -34.80 -12.54
N MET A 353 12.37 -35.88 -12.79
CA MET A 353 13.79 -36.06 -12.43
C MET A 353 14.72 -35.78 -13.63
N GLN A 354 15.00 -34.50 -13.92
CA GLN A 354 15.78 -34.09 -15.11
C GLN A 354 17.31 -33.99 -14.87
N GLY A 355 17.79 -34.55 -13.75
CA GLY A 355 19.21 -34.62 -13.43
C GLY A 355 19.83 -33.27 -13.04
N MET A 356 21.17 -33.24 -13.00
CA MET A 356 21.92 -32.02 -12.67
C MET A 356 22.26 -31.21 -13.93
N GLY A 357 22.28 -29.90 -13.82
CA GLY A 357 23.06 -28.99 -14.67
C GLY A 357 24.43 -28.73 -14.08
N LYS A 358 25.07 -27.63 -14.49
CA LYS A 358 26.47 -27.36 -14.17
C LYS A 358 26.76 -25.88 -14.01
N GLU A 359 27.33 -25.53 -12.86
CA GLU A 359 27.68 -24.16 -12.50
C GLU A 359 28.64 -23.52 -13.53
N GLY A 360 28.35 -22.28 -13.95
CA GLY A 360 29.11 -21.54 -14.97
C GLY A 360 28.90 -22.03 -16.41
N THR A 361 27.71 -22.54 -16.74
CA THR A 361 27.33 -22.97 -18.10
C THR A 361 25.90 -22.55 -18.44
N THR A 362 25.41 -22.90 -19.62
CA THR A 362 23.99 -22.75 -20.04
C THR A 362 22.99 -23.47 -19.13
N SER A 363 23.46 -24.35 -18.23
CA SER A 363 22.64 -25.07 -17.24
C SER A 363 22.86 -24.63 -15.79
N ASP A 364 23.33 -23.40 -15.60
CA ASP A 364 23.34 -22.66 -14.33
C ASP A 364 22.07 -21.80 -14.25
N LYS A 365 21.17 -22.06 -13.28
CA LYS A 365 19.82 -21.42 -13.16
C LYS A 365 19.81 -19.90 -12.97
N ARG A 366 20.97 -19.26 -12.92
CA ARG A 366 21.12 -17.84 -12.61
C ARG A 366 21.20 -17.04 -13.89
N GLN A 367 20.34 -16.02 -13.99
CA GLN A 367 20.33 -15.04 -15.08
C GLN A 367 21.74 -14.47 -15.38
N VAL A 368 22.57 -14.32 -14.35
CA VAL A 368 24.01 -14.01 -14.45
C VAL A 368 24.80 -15.19 -13.89
N VAL A 369 25.55 -15.89 -14.74
CA VAL A 369 26.31 -17.08 -14.32
C VAL A 369 27.61 -16.71 -13.61
N LYS A 370 28.10 -17.63 -12.77
CA LYS A 370 29.35 -17.43 -12.03
C LYS A 370 30.56 -17.40 -12.95
N GLY A 371 31.21 -16.24 -13.03
CA GLY A 371 32.42 -16.01 -13.81
C GLY A 371 32.24 -15.03 -14.97
N ASP A 372 31.02 -14.53 -15.19
CA ASP A 372 30.77 -13.41 -16.10
C ASP A 372 31.51 -12.14 -15.66
N GLN A 373 31.80 -11.24 -16.62
CA GLN A 373 32.53 -10.00 -16.40
C GLN A 373 31.62 -8.80 -16.14
N ASP A 374 30.35 -8.85 -16.56
CA ASP A 374 29.36 -7.79 -16.34
C ASP A 374 28.20 -8.30 -15.47
N PRO A 375 28.22 -8.07 -14.13
CA PRO A 375 27.17 -8.55 -13.24
C PRO A 375 25.85 -7.77 -13.37
N THR A 376 25.71 -6.89 -14.37
CA THR A 376 24.52 -6.07 -14.62
C THR A 376 23.75 -6.46 -15.89
N LYS A 377 24.13 -7.59 -16.53
CA LYS A 377 23.49 -8.11 -17.74
C LYS A 377 23.27 -9.62 -17.68
N PRO A 378 22.22 -10.15 -18.32
CA PRO A 378 22.07 -11.59 -18.47
C PRO A 378 23.25 -12.18 -19.25
N THR A 379 23.78 -13.32 -18.80
CA THR A 379 24.81 -14.07 -19.54
C THR A 379 24.26 -14.60 -20.87
N TYR A 380 22.99 -15.03 -20.84
CA TYR A 380 22.27 -15.61 -21.98
C TYR A 380 21.00 -14.79 -22.29
N PRO A 381 21.12 -13.59 -22.89
CA PRO A 381 19.97 -12.71 -23.14
C PRO A 381 18.93 -13.37 -24.07
N ASP A 382 19.40 -14.06 -25.11
CA ASP A 382 18.55 -14.79 -26.06
C ASP A 382 18.07 -16.17 -25.53
N GLY A 383 18.38 -16.51 -24.26
CA GLY A 383 18.02 -17.78 -23.62
C GLY A 383 16.52 -18.00 -23.40
N GLY A 384 15.68 -17.02 -23.77
CA GLY A 384 14.21 -17.14 -23.82
C GLY A 384 13.66 -17.71 -25.14
N ALA A 385 14.49 -17.91 -26.16
CA ALA A 385 14.09 -18.47 -27.45
C ALA A 385 14.23 -20.01 -27.48
N GLU A 386 13.28 -20.72 -28.12
CA GLU A 386 13.23 -22.20 -28.12
C GLU A 386 14.40 -22.84 -28.89
N GLU A 387 14.98 -22.10 -29.84
CA GLU A 387 16.18 -22.50 -30.60
C GLU A 387 17.53 -22.24 -29.89
N ASN A 388 17.52 -21.67 -28.68
CA ASN A 388 18.75 -21.29 -27.96
C ASN A 388 19.35 -22.46 -27.16
N GLU A 389 20.69 -22.56 -27.11
CA GLU A 389 21.40 -23.57 -26.29
C GLU A 389 21.22 -23.39 -24.76
N ALA A 390 20.73 -22.23 -24.32
CA ALA A 390 20.34 -21.93 -22.95
C ALA A 390 18.82 -21.98 -22.70
N TRP A 391 18.02 -22.46 -23.66
CA TRP A 391 16.55 -22.54 -23.50
C TRP A 391 16.17 -23.39 -22.28
N LYS A 392 15.40 -22.79 -21.35
CA LYS A 392 15.04 -23.37 -20.04
C LYS A 392 16.26 -23.94 -19.30
N ASP A 393 17.33 -23.15 -19.23
CA ASP A 393 18.59 -23.50 -18.56
C ASP A 393 19.21 -24.78 -19.14
N ALA A 394 19.12 -24.95 -20.47
CA ALA A 394 19.45 -26.16 -21.22
C ALA A 394 18.73 -27.45 -20.74
N LYS A 395 17.59 -27.31 -20.05
CA LYS A 395 16.76 -28.39 -19.50
C LYS A 395 15.32 -28.30 -20.03
N PRO A 396 15.10 -28.46 -21.36
CA PRO A 396 13.84 -28.16 -22.03
C PRO A 396 12.61 -28.96 -21.54
N TYR A 397 12.82 -30.04 -20.76
CA TYR A 397 11.78 -30.90 -20.21
C TYR A 397 11.58 -30.76 -18.68
N GLY A 398 12.24 -29.80 -18.03
CA GLY A 398 12.12 -29.55 -16.59
C GLY A 398 10.83 -28.81 -16.21
N THR A 399 10.17 -29.25 -15.14
CA THR A 399 9.01 -28.55 -14.57
C THR A 399 9.45 -27.23 -13.98
N TYR A 400 8.72 -26.15 -14.27
CA TYR A 400 9.13 -24.80 -13.91
C TYR A 400 7.96 -23.91 -13.49
N ILE A 401 8.28 -22.78 -12.89
CA ILE A 401 7.33 -21.74 -12.51
C ILE A 401 7.49 -20.54 -13.43
N GLU A 402 6.37 -20.03 -13.95
CA GLU A 402 6.29 -18.75 -14.68
C GLU A 402 5.41 -17.77 -13.89
N VAL A 403 5.96 -16.60 -13.54
CA VAL A 403 5.22 -15.47 -12.94
C VAL A 403 5.00 -14.42 -14.01
N ASP A 404 3.75 -14.05 -14.29
CA ASP A 404 3.40 -12.89 -15.12
C ASP A 404 3.17 -11.68 -14.22
N ALA A 405 3.81 -10.56 -14.57
CA ALA A 405 3.64 -9.30 -13.86
C ALA A 405 3.61 -8.10 -14.81
N PHE A 406 3.43 -6.91 -14.23
CA PHE A 406 3.69 -5.62 -14.85
C PHE A 406 4.71 -4.87 -13.99
N TYR A 407 5.75 -4.34 -14.62
CA TYR A 407 6.82 -3.58 -14.00
C TYR A 407 6.64 -2.10 -14.30
N VAL A 408 6.93 -1.25 -13.31
CA VAL A 408 7.07 0.21 -13.48
C VAL A 408 8.25 0.67 -12.64
N SER A 409 9.17 1.43 -13.25
CA SER A 409 10.18 2.21 -12.52
C SER A 409 10.08 3.69 -12.87
N ILE A 410 9.96 4.50 -11.81
CA ILE A 410 9.97 5.97 -11.87
C ILE A 410 11.33 6.54 -11.45
N ASN A 411 12.33 5.68 -11.23
CA ASN A 411 13.68 6.07 -10.85
C ASN A 411 14.43 6.66 -12.06
N GLU A 412 14.98 7.86 -11.92
CA GLU A 412 15.69 8.56 -13.00
C GLU A 412 16.86 7.78 -13.60
N LYS A 413 17.44 6.82 -12.88
CA LYS A 413 18.57 6.00 -13.34
C LYS A 413 18.15 4.86 -14.28
N LYS A 414 16.90 4.41 -14.20
CA LYS A 414 16.35 3.26 -14.93
C LYS A 414 14.83 3.44 -15.06
N VAL A 415 14.43 4.45 -15.84
CA VAL A 415 13.02 4.63 -16.23
C VAL A 415 12.65 3.51 -17.21
N GLY A 416 11.47 2.92 -17.01
CA GLY A 416 10.90 1.91 -17.90
C GLY A 416 9.62 1.32 -17.32
N ARG A 417 8.71 0.84 -18.16
CA ARG A 417 7.51 0.10 -17.75
C ARG A 417 7.11 -0.95 -18.78
N GLY A 418 6.45 -2.02 -18.34
CA GLY A 418 5.88 -2.99 -19.27
C GLY A 418 5.46 -4.32 -18.64
N PRO A 419 4.90 -5.25 -19.42
CA PRO A 419 4.81 -6.64 -19.04
C PRO A 419 6.20 -7.19 -18.72
N ILE A 420 6.30 -8.02 -17.68
CA ILE A 420 7.54 -8.72 -17.33
C ILE A 420 7.18 -10.15 -16.91
N LYS A 421 7.98 -11.13 -17.32
CA LYS A 421 7.88 -12.51 -16.82
C LYS A 421 9.11 -12.90 -16.04
N TYR A 422 8.92 -13.74 -15.02
CA TYR A 422 10.00 -14.39 -14.28
C TYR A 422 9.85 -15.91 -14.39
N ARG A 423 10.93 -16.63 -14.73
CA ARG A 423 10.97 -18.10 -14.85
C ARG A 423 12.00 -18.71 -13.90
N PHE A 424 11.63 -19.83 -13.27
CA PHE A 424 12.54 -20.62 -12.43
C PHE A 424 12.27 -22.12 -12.54
N MET A 425 13.32 -22.88 -12.89
CA MET A 425 13.29 -24.33 -13.05
C MET A 425 13.35 -25.05 -11.70
N LEU A 426 12.47 -26.03 -11.46
CA LEU A 426 12.32 -26.65 -10.15
C LEU A 426 13.34 -27.73 -9.82
N GLY A 427 13.75 -27.76 -8.56
CA GLY A 427 14.59 -28.76 -7.94
C GLY A 427 14.99 -28.33 -6.52
N LYS A 428 15.88 -29.08 -5.87
CA LYS A 428 16.24 -28.89 -4.46
C LYS A 428 17.33 -27.83 -4.24
N ASP A 429 17.88 -27.26 -5.32
CA ASP A 429 18.76 -26.09 -5.27
C ASP A 429 18.33 -24.98 -6.27
N VAL A 430 18.98 -23.81 -6.17
CA VAL A 430 18.79 -22.60 -7.01
C VAL A 430 19.95 -22.36 -8.00
N ILE A 431 20.69 -23.41 -8.39
CA ILE A 431 21.89 -23.28 -9.24
C ILE A 431 22.00 -24.39 -10.29
N THR A 432 21.76 -25.65 -9.90
CA THR A 432 22.12 -26.85 -10.69
C THR A 432 21.16 -28.04 -10.61
N ASP A 433 20.26 -28.15 -9.63
CA ASP A 433 19.40 -29.33 -9.48
C ASP A 433 18.05 -29.15 -10.20
N TYR A 434 17.73 -30.01 -11.17
CA TYR A 434 16.47 -29.99 -11.92
C TYR A 434 15.57 -31.20 -11.58
N ASN A 435 15.77 -31.80 -10.39
CA ASN A 435 15.00 -32.93 -9.90
C ASN A 435 13.85 -32.49 -8.99
N ALA A 436 12.64 -32.51 -9.55
CA ALA A 436 11.40 -32.24 -8.85
C ALA A 436 10.81 -33.58 -8.32
N GLU A 437 11.41 -34.14 -7.26
CA GLU A 437 11.06 -35.45 -6.64
C GLU A 437 9.65 -35.47 -6.03
N ARG A 438 8.99 -36.64 -6.00
CA ARG A 438 7.70 -36.87 -5.33
C ARG A 438 7.73 -36.67 -3.81
N ASN A 439 6.55 -36.48 -3.21
CA ASN A 439 6.34 -36.32 -1.76
C ASN A 439 7.25 -35.27 -1.08
N HIS A 440 7.60 -34.22 -1.82
CA HIS A 440 8.38 -33.09 -1.34
C HIS A 440 7.52 -31.82 -1.26
N HIS A 441 7.89 -30.98 -0.31
CA HIS A 441 7.31 -29.67 -0.09
C HIS A 441 8.29 -28.63 -0.65
N TYR A 442 8.30 -28.49 -1.97
CA TYR A 442 9.04 -27.44 -2.65
C TYR A 442 8.46 -26.10 -2.27
N LYS A 443 9.26 -25.26 -1.65
CA LYS A 443 8.93 -23.86 -1.44
C LYS A 443 9.87 -23.05 -2.40
N LEU A 444 9.42 -21.94 -2.99
CA LEU A 444 10.18 -21.06 -3.91
C LEU A 444 9.92 -19.52 -3.77
N THR A 445 10.86 -18.74 -3.25
CA THR A 445 10.77 -17.27 -3.16
C THR A 445 11.33 -16.60 -4.41
N LEU A 446 10.55 -15.72 -5.04
CA LEU A 446 11.07 -14.71 -5.97
C LEU A 446 11.55 -13.48 -5.19
N LYS A 447 12.86 -13.24 -5.20
CA LYS A 447 13.47 -12.05 -4.59
C LYS A 447 13.75 -11.00 -5.66
N PHE A 448 13.07 -9.85 -5.58
CA PHE A 448 13.35 -8.72 -6.46
C PHE A 448 14.52 -7.90 -5.90
N LYS A 449 15.49 -7.61 -6.77
CA LYS A 449 16.69 -6.83 -6.45
C LYS A 449 16.84 -5.69 -7.45
N GLY A 450 17.55 -4.64 -7.06
CA GLY A 450 17.86 -3.53 -7.96
C GLY A 450 16.60 -2.94 -8.57
N TYR A 451 16.53 -2.87 -9.89
CA TYR A 451 15.37 -2.35 -10.61
C TYR A 451 14.37 -3.45 -11.01
N ALA A 452 14.33 -4.56 -10.26
CA ALA A 452 13.48 -5.75 -10.50
C ALA A 452 13.72 -6.50 -11.83
N ASN A 453 14.46 -5.93 -12.78
CA ASN A 453 15.03 -6.61 -13.94
C ASN A 453 16.38 -7.33 -13.64
N ASP A 454 16.77 -7.39 -12.35
CA ASP A 454 18.05 -7.91 -11.85
C ASP A 454 17.82 -9.06 -10.82
N ALA A 455 16.80 -9.91 -11.03
CA ALA A 455 16.34 -10.92 -10.06
C ALA A 455 17.17 -12.23 -10.13
N ASP A 456 16.98 -13.11 -9.14
CA ASP A 456 17.63 -14.45 -9.12
C ASP A 456 17.02 -15.47 -10.11
N TRP A 457 16.11 -15.03 -10.99
CA TRP A 457 15.29 -15.84 -11.90
C TRP A 457 15.51 -15.35 -13.33
N HIS A 458 15.19 -16.15 -14.34
CA HIS A 458 15.29 -15.71 -15.74
C HIS A 458 14.14 -14.74 -16.08
N ILE A 459 14.45 -13.64 -16.78
CA ILE A 459 13.53 -12.51 -16.97
C ILE A 459 13.28 -12.27 -18.46
N GLU A 460 12.00 -12.12 -18.81
CA GLU A 460 11.55 -11.66 -20.13
C GLU A 460 11.00 -10.24 -19.97
N TYR A 461 11.73 -9.25 -20.48
CA TYR A 461 11.36 -7.83 -20.52
C TYR A 461 12.11 -7.14 -21.66
N GLU A 462 11.38 -6.55 -22.60
CA GLU A 462 11.92 -5.81 -23.74
C GLU A 462 11.41 -4.36 -23.70
N GLU A 463 12.29 -3.41 -24.04
CA GLU A 463 11.90 -2.01 -24.28
C GLU A 463 11.84 -1.75 -25.79
N PRO A 464 10.84 -1.02 -26.33
CA PRO A 464 10.78 -0.70 -27.74
C PRO A 464 11.96 0.18 -28.20
N GLU A 465 12.59 -0.20 -29.31
CA GLU A 465 13.64 0.60 -29.97
C GLU A 465 13.31 0.84 -31.47
N PRO A 466 13.22 2.10 -31.92
CA PRO A 466 13.16 3.34 -31.14
C PRO A 466 11.83 3.48 -30.37
N GLY A 467 11.87 4.11 -29.19
CA GLY A 467 10.73 4.22 -28.27
C GLY A 467 10.85 5.34 -27.24
N ILE A 468 9.77 5.59 -26.48
CA ILE A 468 9.73 6.55 -25.36
C ILE A 468 9.24 5.82 -24.11
N GLU A 469 10.05 5.84 -23.07
CA GLU A 469 9.71 5.30 -21.75
C GLU A 469 9.48 6.46 -20.76
N VAL A 470 8.31 6.48 -20.12
CA VAL A 470 7.91 7.54 -19.18
C VAL A 470 7.14 6.95 -17.99
N PRO A 471 7.37 7.42 -16.75
CA PRO A 471 6.54 7.10 -15.60
C PRO A 471 5.07 7.43 -15.88
N ASN A 472 4.19 6.44 -15.84
CA ASN A 472 2.75 6.66 -15.88
C ASN A 472 2.09 5.76 -14.81
N PRO A 473 1.36 6.31 -13.81
CA PRO A 473 1.13 7.74 -13.54
C PRO A 473 2.37 8.48 -13.00
N TYR A 474 2.28 9.81 -12.98
CA TYR A 474 3.23 10.68 -12.27
C TYR A 474 2.52 11.82 -11.52
N TYR A 475 3.16 12.37 -10.49
CA TYR A 475 2.48 13.18 -9.46
C TYR A 475 3.04 14.60 -9.35
N ILE A 476 2.16 15.58 -9.09
CA ILE A 476 2.54 16.97 -8.80
C ILE A 476 1.81 17.50 -7.56
N SER A 477 2.47 18.39 -6.81
CA SER A 477 1.99 18.94 -5.54
C SER A 477 0.57 19.56 -5.62
N TYR A 478 -0.20 19.43 -4.54
CA TYR A 478 -1.50 20.11 -4.38
C TYR A 478 -1.38 21.65 -4.27
N LEU A 479 -0.16 22.17 -4.08
CA LEU A 479 0.14 23.59 -3.92
C LEU A 479 0.38 24.29 -5.27
N TYR A 480 -0.07 25.55 -5.37
CA TYR A 480 0.17 26.44 -6.50
C TYR A 480 1.64 26.84 -6.70
N ASN A 481 1.98 27.25 -7.93
CA ASN A 481 3.33 27.65 -8.37
C ASN A 481 4.46 26.70 -7.89
N ARG A 482 4.19 25.39 -7.85
CA ARG A 482 5.18 24.33 -7.70
C ARG A 482 5.64 23.80 -9.06
N THR A 483 6.80 23.14 -9.03
CA THR A 483 7.45 22.48 -10.16
C THR A 483 7.65 21.02 -9.80
N MET A 484 7.60 20.15 -10.80
CA MET A 484 8.19 18.82 -10.77
C MET A 484 9.03 18.64 -12.03
N ASN A 485 9.93 17.65 -12.02
CA ASN A 485 10.56 17.17 -13.25
C ASN A 485 10.05 15.76 -13.55
N LEU A 486 9.48 15.59 -14.73
CA LEU A 486 9.10 14.32 -15.33
C LEU A 486 10.32 13.76 -16.07
N PRO A 487 10.89 12.62 -15.66
CA PRO A 487 11.95 11.97 -16.40
C PRO A 487 11.35 11.22 -17.61
N VAL A 488 11.89 11.47 -18.80
CA VAL A 488 11.51 10.80 -20.04
C VAL A 488 12.74 10.16 -20.63
N LYS A 489 12.76 8.83 -20.74
CA LYS A 489 13.78 8.09 -21.47
C LYS A 489 13.35 7.95 -22.93
N ILE A 490 14.29 8.13 -23.85
CA ILE A 490 14.08 7.97 -25.29
C ILE A 490 15.12 6.99 -25.80
N ASN A 491 14.67 5.80 -26.21
CA ASN A 491 15.51 4.82 -26.89
C ASN A 491 15.55 5.19 -28.38
N THR A 492 16.73 5.40 -28.94
CA THR A 492 16.87 5.90 -30.32
C THR A 492 17.06 4.79 -31.35
N GLY A 493 17.38 3.57 -30.93
CA GLY A 493 17.71 2.45 -31.82
C GLY A 493 18.90 2.76 -32.75
N GLY A 494 19.98 3.35 -32.21
CA GLY A 494 21.12 3.85 -33.00
C GLY A 494 20.86 5.13 -33.79
N GLY A 495 19.72 5.79 -33.54
CA GLY A 495 19.28 7.00 -34.22
C GLY A 495 19.78 8.30 -33.60
N THR A 496 19.39 9.43 -34.19
CA THR A 496 19.62 10.78 -33.64
C THR A 496 18.30 11.48 -33.35
N LEU A 497 18.13 12.00 -32.14
CA LEU A 497 16.97 12.81 -31.76
C LEU A 497 16.99 14.16 -32.49
N ILE A 498 15.96 14.44 -33.28
CA ILE A 498 15.80 15.64 -34.12
C ILE A 498 14.93 16.69 -33.43
N SER A 499 13.86 16.27 -32.74
CA SER A 499 13.00 17.17 -31.98
C SER A 499 12.35 16.48 -30.78
N LEU A 500 12.04 17.27 -29.75
CA LEU A 500 11.30 16.86 -28.56
C LEU A 500 10.26 17.93 -28.22
N LYS A 501 9.02 17.52 -27.95
CA LYS A 501 7.87 18.37 -27.66
C LYS A 501 6.99 17.72 -26.59
N ALA A 502 6.35 18.55 -25.77
CA ALA A 502 5.25 18.14 -24.89
C ALA A 502 3.99 18.97 -25.15
N GLU A 503 2.83 18.35 -25.00
CA GLU A 503 1.50 18.93 -25.24
C GLU A 503 0.50 18.45 -24.17
N ILE A 504 -0.26 19.36 -23.58
CA ILE A 504 -1.32 19.03 -22.63
C ILE A 504 -2.61 18.74 -23.43
N LEU A 505 -3.03 17.47 -23.46
CA LEU A 505 -4.24 17.02 -24.17
C LEU A 505 -5.51 17.34 -23.37
N THR A 506 -5.47 17.10 -22.06
CA THR A 506 -6.56 17.33 -21.10
C THR A 506 -5.96 17.85 -19.79
N ASN A 507 -6.71 18.68 -19.06
CA ASN A 507 -6.28 19.27 -17.79
C ASN A 507 -7.53 19.86 -17.12
N ASN A 508 -8.28 19.05 -16.39
CA ASN A 508 -9.59 19.47 -15.90
C ASN A 508 -9.48 20.23 -14.57
N TRP A 509 -10.42 21.16 -14.35
CA TRP A 509 -10.57 21.83 -13.05
C TRP A 509 -11.18 20.89 -12.01
N ALA A 510 -11.98 19.92 -12.48
CA ALA A 510 -12.75 18.98 -11.69
C ALA A 510 -11.83 17.94 -11.01
N PRO A 511 -12.25 17.40 -9.85
CA PRO A 511 -11.62 16.24 -9.23
C PRO A 511 -11.91 14.96 -10.03
N HIS A 512 -10.88 14.14 -10.18
CA HIS A 512 -10.95 12.87 -10.89
C HIS A 512 -11.37 11.72 -9.98
N GLY A 513 -12.00 10.68 -10.56
CA GLY A 513 -12.37 9.45 -9.84
C GLY A 513 -13.38 9.69 -8.72
N THR A 514 -14.34 10.59 -8.93
CA THR A 514 -15.37 10.91 -7.93
C THR A 514 -16.46 9.84 -7.89
N LEU A 515 -16.74 9.33 -6.69
CA LEU A 515 -17.87 8.44 -6.43
C LEU A 515 -19.21 9.16 -6.67
N SER A 516 -20.31 8.41 -6.83
CA SER A 516 -21.64 9.02 -6.83
C SER A 516 -21.98 9.62 -5.46
N LEU A 517 -22.92 10.57 -5.42
CA LEU A 517 -23.42 11.15 -4.16
C LEU A 517 -24.02 10.09 -3.23
N ALA A 518 -24.58 9.01 -3.78
CA ALA A 518 -25.11 7.88 -3.00
C ALA A 518 -24.02 7.06 -2.29
N GLU A 519 -22.82 6.99 -2.88
CA GLU A 519 -21.64 6.29 -2.33
C GLU A 519 -20.76 7.21 -1.46
N GLY A 520 -20.97 8.52 -1.55
CA GLY A 520 -20.27 9.54 -0.75
C GLY A 520 -19.31 10.44 -1.53
N GLY A 521 -19.54 10.62 -2.83
CA GLY A 521 -18.81 11.56 -3.67
C GLY A 521 -19.65 12.73 -4.17
N LEU A 522 -19.34 13.19 -5.38
CA LEU A 522 -19.71 14.52 -5.87
C LEU A 522 -20.24 14.44 -7.32
N ASP A 523 -21.52 14.11 -7.50
CA ASP A 523 -22.14 13.96 -8.84
C ASP A 523 -21.90 15.17 -9.76
N TYR A 524 -21.96 16.39 -9.21
CA TYR A 524 -21.72 17.62 -9.97
C TYR A 524 -20.28 17.71 -10.52
N ALA A 525 -19.32 17.17 -9.78
CA ALA A 525 -17.92 17.19 -10.16
C ALA A 525 -17.65 16.08 -11.19
N ARG A 526 -18.24 14.90 -10.97
CA ARG A 526 -18.21 13.77 -11.90
C ARG A 526 -18.76 14.15 -13.27
N ALA A 527 -19.87 14.89 -13.32
CA ALA A 527 -20.47 15.39 -14.56
C ALA A 527 -19.63 16.45 -15.32
N TYR A 528 -18.54 16.95 -14.72
CA TYR A 528 -17.61 17.91 -15.33
C TYR A 528 -16.17 17.38 -15.43
N ASP A 529 -15.92 16.11 -15.07
CA ASP A 529 -14.70 15.42 -15.44
C ASP A 529 -14.83 14.89 -16.88
N TYR A 530 -13.93 15.34 -17.75
CA TYR A 530 -13.84 14.89 -19.14
C TYR A 530 -13.30 13.45 -19.25
N ALA A 531 -12.61 12.93 -18.23
CA ALA A 531 -12.24 11.52 -18.19
C ALA A 531 -13.46 10.59 -18.02
N GLU A 532 -14.46 11.04 -17.25
CA GLU A 532 -15.75 10.34 -17.08
C GLU A 532 -16.71 10.59 -18.25
N ASN A 533 -16.61 11.75 -18.90
CA ASN A 533 -17.53 12.19 -19.96
C ASN A 533 -16.80 12.58 -21.27
N PRO A 534 -15.96 11.70 -21.86
CA PRO A 534 -15.08 12.05 -22.99
C PRO A 534 -15.82 12.36 -24.31
N ASN A 535 -17.14 12.13 -24.36
CA ASN A 535 -17.96 12.48 -25.52
C ASN A 535 -18.47 13.94 -25.50
N ASP A 536 -18.27 14.68 -24.40
CA ASP A 536 -18.61 16.11 -24.30
C ASP A 536 -17.34 16.97 -24.36
N GLU A 537 -16.93 17.32 -25.58
CA GLU A 537 -15.81 18.23 -25.86
C GLU A 537 -15.98 19.62 -25.21
N SER A 538 -17.18 20.01 -24.76
CA SER A 538 -17.34 21.28 -24.02
C SER A 538 -16.71 21.23 -22.61
N LEU A 539 -16.45 20.02 -22.08
CA LEU A 539 -15.75 19.80 -20.81
C LEU A 539 -14.22 19.78 -20.96
N ASN A 540 -13.69 19.64 -22.17
CA ASN A 540 -12.25 19.66 -22.45
C ASN A 540 -11.71 21.09 -22.45
N GLN A 541 -11.55 21.66 -21.26
CA GLN A 541 -11.14 23.05 -21.04
C GLN A 541 -9.78 23.15 -20.32
N PRO A 542 -8.66 22.79 -20.98
CA PRO A 542 -7.36 22.68 -20.32
C PRO A 542 -6.83 24.03 -19.78
N TRP A 543 -7.36 25.15 -20.26
CA TRP A 543 -7.09 26.49 -19.73
C TRP A 543 -7.71 26.77 -18.35
N ASN A 544 -8.60 25.91 -17.85
CA ASN A 544 -9.21 26.01 -16.51
C ASN A 544 -8.60 25.02 -15.49
N GLY A 545 -7.79 24.06 -15.93
CA GLY A 545 -7.08 23.11 -15.05
C GLY A 545 -5.77 23.62 -14.44
N PHE A 546 -5.11 22.73 -13.70
CA PHE A 546 -4.00 23.05 -12.81
C PHE A 546 -2.62 23.10 -13.49
N LEU A 547 -2.42 22.29 -14.53
CA LEU A 547 -1.09 22.00 -15.09
C LEU A 547 -0.62 23.03 -16.14
N SER A 548 0.70 23.15 -16.29
CA SER A 548 1.35 23.85 -17.40
C SER A 548 2.77 23.32 -17.66
N LEU A 549 3.21 23.39 -18.92
CA LEU A 549 4.58 23.07 -19.35
C LEU A 549 5.57 24.24 -19.21
N ARG A 550 5.11 25.40 -18.73
CA ARG A 550 5.91 26.65 -18.63
C ARG A 550 5.71 27.36 -17.30
N LYS A 551 6.83 27.69 -16.65
CA LYS A 551 6.95 28.30 -15.32
C LYS A 551 5.87 29.34 -15.05
N THR A 552 5.17 29.18 -13.92
CA THR A 552 4.13 30.13 -13.48
C THR A 552 4.66 30.95 -12.31
N THR A 553 4.77 32.26 -12.53
CA THR A 553 5.21 33.25 -11.52
C THR A 553 4.03 34.01 -10.91
N ALA A 554 2.87 34.02 -11.57
CA ALA A 554 1.67 34.71 -11.11
C ALA A 554 1.04 34.00 -9.90
N ARG A 555 0.77 34.75 -8.82
CA ARG A 555 -0.02 34.33 -7.66
C ARG A 555 -1.52 34.48 -7.94
N ILE A 556 -1.91 35.58 -8.59
CA ILE A 556 -3.31 35.90 -8.96
C ILE A 556 -3.33 36.37 -10.42
N LEU A 557 -4.31 35.92 -11.21
CA LEU A 557 -4.64 36.55 -12.49
C LEU A 557 -5.89 37.43 -12.33
N ILE A 558 -5.86 38.63 -12.90
CA ILE A 558 -6.88 39.68 -12.76
C ILE A 558 -7.44 40.02 -14.14
N LYS A 559 -8.76 40.15 -14.26
CA LYS A 559 -9.38 40.46 -15.55
C LYS A 559 -9.17 41.91 -15.97
N GLU A 560 -8.78 42.13 -17.22
CA GLU A 560 -8.72 43.47 -17.81
C GLU A 560 -10.12 44.06 -17.98
N ASN A 561 -10.26 45.33 -17.59
CA ASN A 561 -11.50 46.11 -17.70
C ASN A 561 -12.74 45.41 -17.09
N ASP A 562 -12.56 44.67 -15.99
CA ASP A 562 -13.68 44.17 -15.19
C ASP A 562 -14.57 45.37 -14.76
N PRO A 563 -15.86 45.43 -15.16
CA PRO A 563 -16.71 46.56 -14.86
C PRO A 563 -17.05 46.66 -13.36
N ASP A 564 -17.11 45.53 -12.65
CA ASP A 564 -17.27 45.50 -11.19
C ASP A 564 -15.87 45.48 -10.56
N LYS A 565 -15.28 46.68 -10.48
CA LYS A 565 -13.92 47.02 -10.02
C LYS A 565 -13.65 46.77 -8.52
N ASP A 566 -14.53 46.03 -7.86
CA ASP A 566 -14.83 46.18 -6.44
C ASP A 566 -14.25 45.08 -5.53
N GLN A 567 -13.34 44.25 -6.05
CA GLN A 567 -12.63 43.22 -5.25
C GLN A 567 -11.10 43.25 -5.39
N VAL A 568 -10.56 44.10 -6.27
CA VAL A 568 -9.14 44.48 -6.28
C VAL A 568 -9.07 45.98 -6.62
N PRO A 569 -8.52 46.84 -5.76
CA PRO A 569 -8.36 48.26 -6.05
C PRO A 569 -7.68 48.53 -7.39
N VAL A 570 -8.27 49.46 -8.15
CA VAL A 570 -7.97 49.76 -9.56
C VAL A 570 -6.47 50.04 -9.80
N ASP A 571 -5.83 50.67 -8.81
CA ASP A 571 -4.45 51.17 -8.89
C ASP A 571 -3.42 50.31 -8.14
N LEU A 572 -3.82 49.19 -7.51
CA LEU A 572 -2.89 48.34 -6.77
C LEU A 572 -2.06 47.43 -7.70
N THR A 573 -0.79 47.78 -7.88
CA THR A 573 0.24 46.86 -8.40
C THR A 573 0.65 45.83 -7.33
N ILE A 574 -0.25 44.88 -7.03
CA ILE A 574 0.04 43.77 -6.12
C ILE A 574 1.17 42.90 -6.72
N PRO A 575 2.28 42.68 -6.01
CA PRO A 575 3.37 41.82 -6.46
C PRO A 575 2.92 40.39 -6.80
N GLY A 576 3.35 39.91 -7.98
CA GLY A 576 2.98 38.60 -8.50
C GLY A 576 1.59 38.52 -9.10
N THR A 577 0.98 39.64 -9.52
CA THR A 577 -0.28 39.63 -10.28
C THR A 577 -0.06 39.81 -11.78
N VAL A 578 -0.96 39.26 -12.60
CA VAL A 578 -0.94 39.38 -14.07
C VAL A 578 -2.34 39.73 -14.57
N LYS A 579 -2.43 40.73 -15.45
CA LYS A 579 -3.69 41.12 -16.10
C LYS A 579 -3.96 40.23 -17.33
N ILE A 580 -5.21 39.80 -17.50
CA ILE A 580 -5.64 38.82 -18.52
C ILE A 580 -7.02 39.18 -19.11
N THR A 581 -7.29 38.84 -20.36
CA THR A 581 -8.65 38.95 -20.95
C THR A 581 -9.56 37.80 -20.46
N SER A 582 -9.05 36.58 -20.52
CA SER A 582 -9.66 35.37 -19.95
C SER A 582 -8.61 34.31 -19.63
N ASN A 583 -9.01 33.26 -18.89
CA ASN A 583 -8.16 32.09 -18.63
C ASN A 583 -7.66 31.44 -19.92
N LYS A 584 -8.51 31.40 -20.96
CA LYS A 584 -8.20 30.79 -22.26
C LYS A 584 -7.16 31.61 -23.01
N ASP A 585 -7.41 32.90 -23.20
CA ASP A 585 -6.50 33.79 -23.92
C ASP A 585 -5.10 33.76 -23.29
N TYR A 586 -5.01 33.80 -21.95
CA TYR A 586 -3.74 33.73 -21.23
C TYR A 586 -3.04 32.37 -21.40
N TYR A 587 -3.78 31.27 -21.34
CA TYR A 587 -3.23 29.92 -21.52
C TYR A 587 -2.67 29.69 -22.93
N GLU A 588 -3.40 30.15 -23.95
CA GLU A 588 -3.02 30.00 -25.36
C GLU A 588 -1.89 30.97 -25.75
N THR A 589 -2.03 32.27 -25.48
CA THR A 589 -1.02 33.29 -25.87
C THR A 589 0.30 33.19 -25.11
N SER A 590 0.34 32.56 -23.94
CA SER A 590 1.59 32.24 -23.23
C SER A 590 1.98 30.76 -23.29
N GLU A 591 1.41 30.02 -24.25
CA GLU A 591 1.73 28.64 -24.61
C GLU A 591 1.78 27.68 -23.40
N LYS A 592 0.87 27.85 -22.44
CA LYS A 592 0.92 27.11 -21.17
C LYS A 592 0.68 25.61 -21.32
N GLY A 593 -0.01 25.21 -22.40
CA GLY A 593 -0.22 23.81 -22.78
C GLY A 593 0.79 23.24 -23.78
N LEU A 594 1.79 24.01 -24.25
CA LEU A 594 2.64 23.61 -25.37
C LEU A 594 4.11 24.02 -25.16
N ARG A 595 5.04 23.07 -25.28
CA ARG A 595 6.48 23.39 -25.24
C ARG A 595 7.31 22.48 -26.15
N THR A 596 8.23 23.09 -26.88
CA THR A 596 9.27 22.43 -27.68
C THR A 596 10.61 22.62 -26.98
N TYR A 597 11.44 21.60 -26.99
CA TYR A 597 12.72 21.56 -26.27
C TYR A 597 13.89 21.48 -27.26
N ASN A 598 15.01 22.11 -26.92
CA ASN A 598 16.25 22.00 -27.68
C ASN A 598 16.91 20.66 -27.33
N VAL A 599 17.17 19.84 -28.34
CA VAL A 599 17.63 18.44 -28.20
C VAL A 599 19.13 18.29 -27.90
N ALA A 600 19.89 19.39 -27.78
CA ALA A 600 21.29 19.34 -27.39
C ALA A 600 21.47 18.77 -25.96
N LYS A 601 22.46 17.90 -25.78
CA LYS A 601 22.71 17.18 -24.52
C LYS A 601 23.41 18.05 -23.47
N GLN A 602 22.63 18.86 -22.76
CA GLN A 602 23.09 19.79 -21.72
C GLN A 602 21.95 20.15 -20.75
N LEU A 603 22.28 20.86 -19.68
CA LEU A 603 21.33 21.70 -18.95
C LEU A 603 20.98 22.92 -19.82
N HIS A 604 19.70 23.20 -19.98
CA HIS A 604 19.17 24.39 -20.64
C HIS A 604 18.47 25.27 -19.60
N GLU A 605 18.92 26.51 -19.46
CA GLU A 605 18.31 27.51 -18.57
C GLU A 605 17.47 28.50 -19.38
N ASP A 606 16.18 28.61 -19.07
CA ASP A 606 15.29 29.59 -19.72
C ASP A 606 14.18 30.11 -18.79
N LYS A 607 13.52 31.19 -19.22
CA LYS A 607 12.43 31.86 -18.49
C LYS A 607 11.20 30.98 -18.21
N ASP A 608 10.96 29.98 -19.05
CA ASP A 608 9.81 29.08 -19.01
C ASP A 608 10.14 27.80 -18.22
N GLY A 609 11.38 27.62 -17.76
CA GLY A 609 11.80 26.68 -16.71
C GLY A 609 12.91 25.73 -17.15
N ASN A 610 13.98 25.62 -16.37
CA ASN A 610 15.17 24.83 -16.71
C ASN A 610 14.85 23.34 -16.95
N TYR A 611 15.49 22.74 -17.96
CA TYR A 611 15.38 21.32 -18.30
C TYR A 611 16.77 20.77 -18.67
N GLU A 612 16.96 19.47 -18.56
CA GLU A 612 18.22 18.79 -18.89
C GLU A 612 17.96 17.68 -19.90
N ILE A 613 18.89 17.49 -20.84
CA ILE A 613 18.98 16.29 -21.67
C ILE A 613 20.38 15.69 -21.51
N LYS A 614 20.46 14.43 -21.11
CA LYS A 614 21.70 13.67 -20.88
C LYS A 614 21.60 12.25 -21.44
N GLY A 615 22.69 11.49 -21.36
CA GLY A 615 22.80 10.14 -21.92
C GLY A 615 23.69 10.05 -23.16
N ASP A 616 23.86 8.83 -23.67
CA ASP A 616 24.62 8.51 -24.86
C ASP A 616 23.76 8.69 -26.14
N ASN A 617 24.10 8.03 -27.25
CA ASN A 617 23.34 8.18 -28.50
C ASN A 617 22.13 7.25 -28.56
N ASP A 618 22.14 6.15 -27.82
CA ASP A 618 21.18 5.05 -27.91
C ASP A 618 20.09 5.21 -26.84
N HIS A 619 20.46 5.68 -25.65
CA HIS A 619 19.54 6.04 -24.57
C HIS A 619 19.72 7.49 -24.13
N LEU A 620 18.73 8.34 -24.42
CA LEU A 620 18.65 9.71 -23.93
C LEU A 620 17.69 9.82 -22.75
N LEU A 621 18.02 10.64 -21.77
CA LEU A 621 17.16 10.98 -20.63
C LEU A 621 16.91 12.49 -20.61
N ALA A 622 15.65 12.88 -20.78
CA ALA A 622 15.18 14.26 -20.69
C ALA A 622 14.45 14.49 -19.35
N SER A 623 14.92 15.46 -18.57
CA SER A 623 14.27 15.93 -17.35
C SER A 623 13.35 17.10 -17.68
N ILE A 624 12.08 16.82 -17.98
CA ILE A 624 11.10 17.81 -18.44
C ILE A 624 10.39 18.48 -17.26
N PRO A 625 10.45 19.81 -17.10
CA PRO A 625 9.78 20.50 -16.00
C PRO A 625 8.28 20.75 -16.30
N LEU A 626 7.43 20.48 -15.30
CA LEU A 626 6.00 20.78 -15.33
C LEU A 626 5.59 21.56 -14.08
N TYR A 627 4.60 22.43 -14.22
CA TYR A 627 4.24 23.44 -13.23
C TYR A 627 2.75 23.43 -12.89
N THR A 628 2.43 23.60 -11.61
CA THR A 628 1.08 24.02 -11.21
C THR A 628 0.90 25.51 -11.46
N ARG A 629 -0.30 25.94 -11.85
CA ARG A 629 -0.64 27.35 -12.14
C ARG A 629 -0.94 28.16 -10.87
N ALA A 630 -1.40 29.40 -11.05
CA ALA A 630 -1.57 30.43 -10.02
C ALA A 630 -2.54 30.05 -8.88
N LYS A 631 -2.38 30.64 -7.69
CA LYS A 631 -3.25 30.43 -6.51
C LYS A 631 -4.71 30.71 -6.87
N GLN A 632 -4.97 31.80 -7.57
CA GLN A 632 -6.29 32.21 -8.06
C GLN A 632 -6.17 32.59 -9.54
N MET A 633 -6.82 31.84 -10.42
CA MET A 633 -6.75 32.09 -11.87
C MET A 633 -7.81 33.10 -12.35
N HIS A 634 -8.86 33.34 -11.57
CA HIS A 634 -9.66 34.57 -11.61
C HIS A 634 -10.55 34.61 -10.35
N ILE A 635 -10.56 35.71 -9.58
CA ILE A 635 -11.20 35.75 -8.24
C ILE A 635 -12.67 35.29 -8.28
N LYS A 636 -13.52 35.92 -9.11
CA LYS A 636 -14.95 35.59 -9.25
C LYS A 636 -15.23 34.19 -9.84
N SER A 637 -14.23 33.43 -10.29
CA SER A 637 -14.42 32.13 -10.96
C SER A 637 -14.06 30.91 -10.12
N GLY A 638 -13.39 31.09 -8.98
CA GLY A 638 -12.88 29.98 -8.18
C GLY A 638 -11.82 29.09 -8.84
N TYR A 639 -11.52 29.22 -10.14
CA TYR A 639 -10.48 28.42 -10.81
C TYR A 639 -9.12 28.65 -10.16
N THR A 640 -8.41 27.58 -9.82
CA THR A 640 -7.17 27.61 -9.03
C THR A 640 -6.19 26.51 -9.45
N GLY A 641 -4.89 26.82 -9.41
CA GLY A 641 -3.80 25.86 -9.55
C GLY A 641 -3.55 25.02 -8.29
N ASN A 642 -4.13 25.36 -7.12
CA ASN A 642 -4.17 24.46 -5.96
C ASN A 642 -5.24 23.39 -6.15
N ASN A 643 -5.02 22.17 -5.67
CA ASN A 643 -6.13 21.25 -5.46
C ASN A 643 -6.91 21.65 -4.19
N PRO A 644 -8.20 22.02 -4.28
CA PRO A 644 -9.00 22.36 -3.10
C PRO A 644 -9.50 21.11 -2.35
N TYR A 645 -9.59 19.97 -3.03
CA TYR A 645 -10.23 18.75 -2.54
C TYR A 645 -9.29 17.94 -1.64
N VAL A 646 -9.80 17.57 -0.45
CA VAL A 646 -9.06 16.76 0.54
C VAL A 646 -9.14 15.27 0.18
N ALA A 647 -10.26 14.83 -0.40
CA ALA A 647 -10.51 13.44 -0.78
C ALA A 647 -9.95 13.05 -2.17
N TYR A 648 -9.99 13.98 -3.13
CA TYR A 648 -9.78 13.67 -4.55
C TYR A 648 -8.51 14.30 -5.14
N GLN A 649 -7.99 13.68 -6.19
CA GLN A 649 -6.93 14.20 -7.04
C GLN A 649 -7.53 15.03 -8.18
N ARG A 650 -6.71 15.78 -8.91
CA ARG A 650 -7.07 16.31 -10.23
C ARG A 650 -6.18 15.71 -11.30
N HIS A 651 -6.67 15.60 -12.52
CA HIS A 651 -6.04 14.83 -13.59
C HIS A 651 -5.80 15.66 -14.86
N ALA A 652 -4.70 15.35 -15.54
CA ALA A 652 -4.30 15.91 -16.81
C ALA A 652 -3.53 14.87 -17.62
N LYS A 653 -3.78 14.76 -18.93
CA LYS A 653 -2.98 13.93 -19.85
C LYS A 653 -1.97 14.79 -20.60
N VAL A 654 -0.70 14.41 -20.56
CA VAL A 654 0.39 15.07 -21.30
C VAL A 654 0.95 14.10 -22.34
N LYS A 655 0.94 14.51 -23.60
CA LYS A 655 1.55 13.77 -24.71
C LYS A 655 2.96 14.27 -24.92
N ILE A 656 3.93 13.36 -24.81
CA ILE A 656 5.32 13.58 -25.20
C ILE A 656 5.47 13.12 -26.65
N ILE A 657 6.17 13.90 -27.47
CA ILE A 657 6.39 13.63 -28.89
C ILE A 657 7.88 13.81 -29.17
N ALA A 658 8.51 12.80 -29.74
CA ALA A 658 9.90 12.84 -30.19
C ALA A 658 9.99 12.46 -31.68
N VAL A 659 10.95 13.04 -32.39
CA VAL A 659 11.30 12.58 -33.75
C VAL A 659 12.74 12.11 -33.72
N VAL A 660 12.97 10.84 -34.02
CA VAL A 660 14.29 10.21 -34.09
C VAL A 660 14.60 9.83 -35.53
N GLN A 661 15.76 10.20 -36.04
CA GLN A 661 16.21 9.82 -37.37
C GLN A 661 17.08 8.55 -37.27
N VAL A 662 16.61 7.44 -37.84
CA VAL A 662 17.30 6.15 -37.90
C VAL A 662 17.63 5.86 -39.37
N ASN A 663 18.90 5.59 -39.68
CA ASN A 663 19.37 5.31 -41.06
C ASN A 663 18.93 6.35 -42.11
N GLY A 664 18.82 7.63 -41.73
CA GLY A 664 18.39 8.73 -42.61
C GLY A 664 16.88 8.81 -42.86
N LYS A 665 16.07 8.05 -42.12
CA LYS A 665 14.60 8.10 -42.13
C LYS A 665 14.09 8.61 -40.78
N ASP A 666 13.12 9.52 -40.81
CA ASP A 666 12.50 10.05 -39.58
C ASP A 666 11.42 9.09 -39.06
N HIS A 667 11.49 8.81 -37.75
CA HIS A 667 10.52 8.04 -36.99
C HIS A 667 9.88 8.99 -35.96
N SER A 668 8.57 9.21 -36.07
CA SER A 668 7.79 9.93 -35.05
C SER A 668 7.40 8.95 -33.96
N LEU A 669 7.73 9.29 -32.73
CA LEU A 669 7.39 8.56 -31.52
C LEU A 669 6.48 9.43 -30.67
N ASP A 670 5.46 8.86 -30.04
CA ASP A 670 4.70 9.56 -29.03
C ASP A 670 4.19 8.63 -27.94
N GLU A 671 4.05 9.18 -26.75
CA GLU A 671 3.68 8.46 -25.52
C GLU A 671 2.88 9.42 -24.62
N THR A 672 1.88 8.92 -23.90
CA THR A 672 0.98 9.77 -23.10
C THR A 672 1.03 9.39 -21.63
N VAL A 673 1.32 10.38 -20.79
CA VAL A 673 1.39 10.23 -19.34
C VAL A 673 0.19 10.89 -18.64
N ASP A 674 -0.35 10.18 -17.64
CA ASP A 674 -1.39 10.68 -16.74
C ASP A 674 -0.74 11.37 -15.53
N ILE A 675 -0.94 12.69 -15.45
CA ILE A 675 -0.40 13.55 -14.39
C ILE A 675 -1.49 13.82 -13.35
N TYR A 676 -1.27 13.35 -12.13
CA TYR A 676 -2.16 13.59 -11.01
C TYR A 676 -1.66 14.73 -10.12
N GLN A 677 -2.46 15.77 -9.96
CA GLN A 677 -2.32 16.66 -8.83
C GLN A 677 -2.80 15.93 -7.57
N VAL A 678 -1.90 15.77 -6.59
CA VAL A 678 -2.19 15.03 -5.35
C VAL A 678 -3.31 15.68 -4.53
N ARG A 679 -3.91 14.87 -3.64
CA ARG A 679 -4.93 15.29 -2.67
C ARG A 679 -4.39 16.41 -1.78
N ARG A 680 -5.26 17.34 -1.35
CA ARG A 680 -4.89 18.38 -0.39
C ARG A 680 -4.68 17.79 1.01
N ILE A 681 -3.42 17.57 1.40
CA ILE A 681 -3.08 17.12 2.76
C ILE A 681 -3.36 18.26 3.75
N VAL A 682 -4.22 17.99 4.73
CA VAL A 682 -4.61 18.94 5.80
C VAL A 682 -4.26 18.49 7.21
N ASN A 683 -3.88 17.23 7.41
CA ASN A 683 -3.77 16.61 8.74
C ASN A 683 -2.45 15.81 8.88
N PRO A 684 -1.56 16.16 9.83
CA PRO A 684 -1.48 17.46 10.53
C PRO A 684 -1.13 18.59 9.55
N LYS A 685 -1.23 19.84 10.01
CA LYS A 685 -0.72 21.02 9.30
C LYS A 685 0.11 21.97 10.18
N GLY A 686 -0.13 21.95 11.48
CA GLY A 686 0.78 22.56 12.44
C GLY A 686 0.68 21.96 13.84
N ILE A 687 1.65 22.29 14.67
CA ILE A 687 1.80 21.79 16.05
C ILE A 687 2.14 22.98 16.94
N TYR A 688 1.31 23.21 17.95
CA TYR A 688 1.47 24.25 18.96
C TYR A 688 1.91 23.66 20.31
N ARG A 689 2.76 24.42 21.01
CA ARG A 689 3.10 24.19 22.42
C ARG A 689 3.05 25.51 23.20
N SER A 690 2.51 25.50 24.41
CA SER A 690 2.68 26.61 25.35
C SER A 690 4.13 26.73 25.83
N ASN A 691 4.51 27.88 26.37
CA ASN A 691 5.88 28.20 26.77
C ASN A 691 6.56 27.08 27.59
N ASN A 692 5.84 26.49 28.54
CA ASN A 692 6.32 25.44 29.46
C ASN A 692 6.08 24.00 28.96
N ASN A 693 5.79 23.78 27.68
CA ASN A 693 5.62 22.46 27.10
C ASN A 693 6.62 22.22 25.96
N ASN A 694 7.34 21.10 26.03
CA ASN A 694 8.25 20.62 24.98
C ASN A 694 7.99 19.15 24.61
N ARG A 695 6.78 18.63 24.91
CA ARG A 695 6.40 17.25 24.60
C ARG A 695 6.44 17.03 23.08
N PRO A 696 7.08 15.94 22.59
CA PRO A 696 7.18 15.66 21.15
C PRO A 696 5.81 15.46 20.49
N PHE A 697 5.84 15.31 19.17
CA PHE A 697 4.67 14.99 18.36
C PHE A 697 5.04 13.97 17.27
N ASP A 698 4.24 12.92 17.16
CA ASP A 698 4.46 11.77 16.29
C ASP A 698 3.63 12.00 15.02
N VAL A 699 4.29 12.44 13.95
CA VAL A 699 3.67 12.74 12.66
C VAL A 699 3.43 11.45 11.89
N THR A 700 2.17 11.16 11.61
CA THR A 700 1.75 10.41 10.41
C THR A 700 1.05 11.40 9.49
N LEU A 701 1.42 11.50 8.21
CA LEU A 701 0.60 12.27 7.27
C LEU A 701 -0.68 11.50 6.92
N LEU A 702 -1.81 12.20 6.98
CA LEU A 702 -3.14 11.62 6.85
C LEU A 702 -3.89 12.19 5.63
N ARG A 703 -4.58 11.32 4.89
CA ARG A 703 -5.45 11.67 3.75
C ARG A 703 -6.88 11.23 4.02
N LEU A 704 -7.86 11.97 3.49
CA LEU A 704 -9.27 11.56 3.54
C LEU A 704 -9.54 10.63 2.34
N PRO A 705 -10.15 9.44 2.52
CA PRO A 705 -10.32 8.48 1.42
C PRO A 705 -11.48 8.83 0.47
N LYS A 706 -12.53 9.50 0.96
CA LYS A 706 -13.66 10.02 0.17
C LYS A 706 -14.29 11.23 0.88
N GLU A 707 -15.08 12.03 0.16
CA GLU A 707 -15.58 13.33 0.66
C GLU A 707 -16.33 13.24 1.99
N ASN A 708 -17.08 12.15 2.19
CA ASN A 708 -17.90 11.92 3.38
C ASN A 708 -17.34 10.89 4.37
N ALA A 709 -16.04 10.58 4.31
CA ALA A 709 -15.42 9.71 5.30
C ALA A 709 -15.36 10.39 6.68
N GLU A 710 -15.75 9.66 7.73
CA GLU A 710 -15.61 10.12 9.12
C GLU A 710 -14.17 9.97 9.64
N ASP A 711 -13.35 9.14 9.00
CA ASP A 711 -11.95 8.92 9.37
C ASP A 711 -10.98 9.19 8.21
N PHE A 712 -9.88 9.84 8.55
CA PHE A 712 -8.66 9.88 7.75
C PHE A 712 -7.92 8.52 7.79
N ILE A 713 -7.18 8.23 6.73
CA ILE A 713 -6.25 7.09 6.64
C ILE A 713 -4.80 7.55 6.48
N PRO A 714 -3.79 6.72 6.84
CA PRO A 714 -2.38 6.99 6.53
C PRO A 714 -2.14 7.27 5.04
N PHE A 715 -1.21 8.17 4.75
CA PHE A 715 -0.78 8.45 3.38
C PHE A 715 0.57 7.79 3.08
N SER A 716 0.53 6.72 2.28
CA SER A 716 1.72 6.07 1.70
C SER A 716 2.27 6.87 0.50
N SER A 717 3.57 6.79 0.24
CA SER A 717 4.23 7.55 -0.82
C SER A 717 4.51 6.75 -2.10
N GLU A 718 4.01 7.26 -3.22
CA GLU A 718 4.23 6.79 -4.60
C GLU A 718 5.64 7.15 -5.11
N GLY A 719 6.65 6.48 -4.55
CA GLY A 719 8.07 6.81 -4.71
C GLY A 719 8.69 7.27 -3.37
N PRO A 720 10.02 7.48 -3.31
CA PRO A 720 10.68 7.85 -2.06
C PRO A 720 10.21 9.21 -1.54
N TRP A 721 10.37 9.41 -0.23
CA TRP A 721 10.02 10.63 0.47
C TRP A 721 11.08 11.04 1.50
N LYS A 722 11.09 12.32 1.89
CA LYS A 722 11.93 12.84 2.97
C LYS A 722 11.28 13.95 3.77
N ALA A 723 11.67 14.12 5.03
CA ALA A 723 11.24 15.21 5.89
C ALA A 723 12.45 15.90 6.56
N TYR A 724 12.45 17.24 6.57
CA TYR A 724 13.54 18.04 7.12
C TYR A 724 13.06 19.39 7.69
N VAL A 725 13.82 19.97 8.64
CA VAL A 725 13.56 21.32 9.16
C VAL A 725 14.10 22.35 8.16
N VAL A 726 13.24 23.28 7.73
CA VAL A 726 13.58 24.30 6.73
C VAL A 726 14.58 25.30 7.32
N SER A 727 15.71 25.48 6.63
CA SER A 727 16.80 26.36 7.02
C SER A 727 17.40 27.09 5.82
N ALA A 728 18.28 28.06 6.08
CA ALA A 728 19.01 28.79 5.03
C ALA A 728 19.75 27.84 4.06
N GLN A 729 20.33 26.76 4.58
CA GLN A 729 21.08 25.76 3.80
C GLN A 729 20.17 24.95 2.87
N THR A 730 18.95 24.60 3.31
CA THR A 730 18.04 23.78 2.50
C THR A 730 17.34 24.58 1.41
N GLU A 731 17.05 25.86 1.66
CA GLU A 731 16.38 26.72 0.67
C GLU A 731 17.33 27.33 -0.37
N ALA A 732 18.61 27.54 -0.03
CA ALA A 732 19.63 28.03 -0.97
C ALA A 732 19.70 27.19 -2.27
N ASN A 733 19.50 25.87 -2.16
CA ASN A 733 19.51 24.94 -3.29
C ASN A 733 18.19 24.86 -4.07
N ARG A 734 17.11 25.51 -3.60
CA ARG A 734 15.77 25.46 -4.21
C ARG A 734 15.43 26.64 -5.11
N GLY A 735 16.22 27.72 -5.10
CA GLY A 735 15.93 28.94 -5.87
C GLY A 735 14.70 29.73 -5.35
N GLU A 736 14.24 29.40 -4.14
CA GLU A 736 13.28 30.18 -3.35
C GLU A 736 13.98 31.44 -2.77
N PRO A 737 13.26 32.45 -2.24
CA PRO A 737 13.89 33.61 -1.61
C PRO A 737 14.76 33.21 -0.42
N SER A 738 15.78 34.04 -0.12
CA SER A 738 16.72 33.79 0.98
C SER A 738 16.00 33.56 2.32
N TYR A 739 16.12 32.35 2.84
CA TYR A 739 15.53 31.94 4.11
C TYR A 739 16.49 32.21 5.27
N VAL A 740 15.99 32.77 6.35
CA VAL A 740 16.70 33.01 7.61
C VAL A 740 15.93 32.31 8.71
N ASP A 741 16.48 31.22 9.24
CA ASP A 741 15.91 30.50 10.37
C ASP A 741 15.96 31.41 11.63
N PRO A 742 14.80 31.79 12.22
CA PRO A 742 14.74 32.67 13.37
C PRO A 742 15.10 31.94 14.67
N ASN A 743 15.01 30.60 14.70
CA ASN A 743 15.21 29.79 15.89
C ASN A 743 16.01 28.51 15.58
N PRO A 744 17.28 28.61 15.10
CA PRO A 744 18.07 27.43 14.72
C PRO A 744 18.21 26.42 15.84
N GLY A 745 17.85 25.17 15.56
CA GLY A 745 17.91 24.09 16.56
C GLY A 745 16.80 24.12 17.61
N PHE A 746 15.69 24.85 17.39
CA PHE A 746 14.50 24.80 18.24
C PHE A 746 13.86 23.39 18.28
N ILE A 747 13.80 22.71 17.14
CA ILE A 747 13.27 21.35 17.01
C ILE A 747 14.27 20.40 16.35
N THR A 748 14.09 19.09 16.55
CA THR A 748 14.79 18.02 15.82
C THR A 748 13.80 16.99 15.28
N LEU A 749 14.17 16.28 14.22
CA LEU A 749 13.43 15.14 13.70
C LEU A 749 14.06 13.82 14.15
N SER A 750 13.25 12.78 14.24
CA SER A 750 13.70 11.43 14.60
C SER A 750 12.82 10.36 13.94
N VAL A 751 13.39 9.17 13.75
CA VAL A 751 12.71 8.01 13.16
C VAL A 751 11.54 7.56 14.03
N LEU A 752 10.42 7.24 13.40
CA LEU A 752 9.25 6.60 14.03
C LEU A 752 9.05 5.16 13.53
N ASP A 753 9.40 4.87 12.27
CA ASP A 753 9.38 3.53 11.68
C ASP A 753 10.79 3.08 11.28
N ASN A 754 11.40 2.19 12.08
CA ASN A 754 12.73 1.63 11.82
C ASN A 754 12.78 0.60 10.66
N LYS A 755 11.64 0.10 10.16
CA LYS A 755 11.61 -0.79 9.00
C LYS A 755 11.78 0.01 7.70
N ASN A 756 11.07 1.14 7.58
CA ASN A 756 10.94 1.88 6.31
C ASN A 756 11.65 3.25 6.27
N THR A 757 12.14 3.77 7.39
CA THR A 757 12.72 5.12 7.46
C THR A 757 14.09 5.16 8.15
N ARG A 758 14.93 6.11 7.73
CA ARG A 758 16.28 6.33 8.26
C ARG A 758 16.57 7.81 8.45
N LEU A 759 17.42 8.15 9.42
CA LEU A 759 17.89 9.52 9.69
C LEU A 759 19.32 9.67 9.16
N GLU A 760 19.56 10.67 8.31
CA GLU A 760 20.87 11.03 7.76
C GLU A 760 20.97 12.56 7.71
N ASP A 761 22.02 13.15 8.30
CA ASP A 761 22.28 14.60 8.36
C ASP A 761 21.08 15.49 8.75
N GLY A 762 20.26 15.02 9.69
CA GLY A 762 19.06 15.75 10.17
C GLY A 762 17.81 15.60 9.28
N VAL A 763 17.92 14.87 8.18
CA VAL A 763 16.85 14.55 7.24
C VAL A 763 16.35 13.13 7.50
N ILE A 764 15.04 12.97 7.66
CA ILE A 764 14.40 11.66 7.62
C ILE A 764 14.18 11.30 6.15
N TYR A 765 14.63 10.12 5.73
CA TYR A 765 14.32 9.51 4.44
C TYR A 765 13.41 8.31 4.65
N GLY A 766 12.42 8.12 3.79
CA GLY A 766 11.53 6.96 3.80
C GLY A 766 11.29 6.40 2.40
N VAL A 767 11.07 5.09 2.33
CA VAL A 767 11.07 4.32 1.08
C VAL A 767 9.75 4.33 0.32
N THR A 768 9.82 3.97 -0.95
CA THR A 768 8.72 3.81 -1.90
C THR A 768 7.65 2.85 -1.38
N GLY A 769 6.40 3.30 -1.34
CA GLY A 769 5.25 2.54 -0.83
C GLY A 769 5.05 2.60 0.69
N SER A 770 5.99 3.18 1.45
CA SER A 770 5.86 3.36 2.91
C SER A 770 4.95 4.54 3.28
N ASP A 771 4.38 4.48 4.48
CA ASP A 771 3.65 5.60 5.08
C ASP A 771 4.60 6.71 5.54
N ILE A 772 4.18 7.96 5.35
CA ILE A 772 4.98 9.13 5.75
C ILE A 772 4.88 9.31 7.28
N LYS A 773 5.88 8.79 8.01
CA LYS A 773 5.91 8.69 9.49
C LYS A 773 7.25 9.15 10.10
N PHE A 774 7.21 10.12 11.02
CA PHE A 774 8.40 10.60 11.75
C PHE A 774 8.01 11.34 13.04
N LYS A 775 8.96 11.57 13.95
CA LYS A 775 8.73 12.26 15.24
C LYS A 775 9.42 13.62 15.27
N ILE A 776 8.67 14.67 15.63
CA ILE A 776 9.16 16.03 15.91
C ILE A 776 9.41 16.17 17.41
N ASN A 777 10.63 16.52 17.79
CA ASN A 777 11.00 16.80 19.18
C ASN A 777 11.20 18.31 19.38
N PHE A 778 10.66 18.87 20.48
CA PHE A 778 10.95 20.23 20.92
C PHE A 778 12.13 20.17 21.89
N ASN A 779 13.24 20.80 21.55
CA ASN A 779 14.50 20.57 22.27
C ASN A 779 14.52 21.22 23.66
N GLU A 780 13.67 22.21 23.91
CA GLU A 780 13.58 22.95 25.18
C GLU A 780 12.19 23.58 25.39
N THR A 781 11.91 24.04 26.61
CA THR A 781 10.82 24.96 26.96
C THR A 781 11.31 26.40 26.97
N ILE A 782 10.45 27.39 26.72
CA ILE A 782 10.78 28.81 26.88
C ILE A 782 10.17 29.43 28.14
N ALA A 783 10.75 30.52 28.64
CA ALA A 783 10.19 31.25 29.76
C ALA A 783 8.85 31.91 29.41
N LYS A 784 7.98 32.12 30.41
CA LYS A 784 6.77 32.94 30.25
C LYS A 784 7.18 34.38 29.91
N GLY A 785 6.59 34.95 28.87
CA GLY A 785 6.96 36.30 28.39
C GLY A 785 8.20 36.36 27.49
N ALA A 786 8.85 35.22 27.21
CA ALA A 786 9.86 35.16 26.16
C ALA A 786 9.20 35.13 24.77
N SER A 787 9.87 35.71 23.78
CA SER A 787 9.48 35.65 22.37
C SER A 787 9.23 34.21 21.92
N ASN A 788 8.23 34.02 21.07
CA ASN A 788 7.87 32.71 20.54
C ASN A 788 9.02 32.10 19.71
N LYS A 789 9.00 30.78 19.56
CA LYS A 789 9.82 30.04 18.61
C LYS A 789 8.96 29.46 17.50
N ASN A 790 9.43 29.57 16.26
CA ASN A 790 8.81 29.03 15.06
C ASN A 790 9.81 28.12 14.33
N ALA A 791 9.31 27.05 13.72
CA ALA A 791 10.01 26.28 12.71
C ALA A 791 9.02 25.79 11.66
N VAL A 792 9.54 25.43 10.49
CA VAL A 792 8.76 24.77 9.43
C VAL A 792 9.43 23.45 9.11
N VAL A 793 8.67 22.36 9.12
CA VAL A 793 9.12 21.07 8.59
C VAL A 793 8.58 20.91 7.17
N ARG A 794 9.47 20.72 6.20
CA ARG A 794 9.06 20.35 4.84
C ARG A 794 9.09 18.83 4.72
N VAL A 795 8.02 18.29 4.16
CA VAL A 795 7.97 16.92 3.66
C VAL A 795 7.94 16.99 2.13
N GLU A 796 8.82 16.25 1.49
CA GLU A 796 8.83 16.00 0.04
C GLU A 796 8.51 14.53 -0.20
N TYR A 797 7.55 14.23 -1.07
CA TYR A 797 6.99 12.89 -1.28
C TYR A 797 6.64 12.65 -2.75
N HIS A 798 6.30 11.40 -3.06
CA HIS A 798 6.08 10.89 -4.42
C HIS A 798 7.27 11.19 -5.34
N ASN A 799 8.42 10.55 -5.07
CA ASN A 799 9.68 10.82 -5.77
C ASN A 799 10.13 12.30 -5.64
N TYR A 800 9.89 12.88 -4.46
CA TYR A 800 10.17 14.29 -4.11
C TYR A 800 9.45 15.37 -4.96
N THR A 801 8.54 14.99 -5.86
CA THR A 801 7.79 15.90 -6.75
C THR A 801 6.71 16.73 -6.02
N CYS A 802 6.20 16.19 -4.91
CA CYS A 802 5.10 16.75 -4.15
C CYS A 802 5.63 17.25 -2.81
N GLU A 803 5.11 18.37 -2.31
CA GLU A 803 5.56 18.93 -1.02
C GLU A 803 4.41 19.31 -0.09
N HIS A 804 4.69 19.26 1.21
CA HIS A 804 3.83 19.69 2.29
C HIS A 804 4.67 20.40 3.37
N LEU A 805 4.11 21.44 4.00
CA LEU A 805 4.73 22.19 5.08
C LEU A 805 3.92 22.01 6.37
N ILE A 806 4.58 21.58 7.45
CA ILE A 806 4.04 21.55 8.82
C ILE A 806 4.64 22.74 9.59
N PHE A 807 3.79 23.54 10.20
CA PHE A 807 4.17 24.74 10.97
C PHE A 807 4.28 24.40 12.46
N VAL A 808 5.43 24.68 13.08
CA VAL A 808 5.70 24.32 14.48
C VAL A 808 5.93 25.58 15.31
N HIS A 809 5.14 25.76 16.37
CA HIS A 809 5.15 26.97 17.21
C HIS A 809 5.29 26.63 18.69
N GLN A 810 6.07 27.41 19.42
CA GLN A 810 6.09 27.39 20.89
C GLN A 810 6.07 28.82 21.44
N GLY A 811 5.07 29.14 22.26
CA GLY A 811 4.93 30.47 22.87
C GLY A 811 3.48 30.95 23.02
N SER A 812 3.33 32.24 23.30
CA SER A 812 2.02 32.90 23.49
C SER A 812 2.07 34.43 23.33
N GLN A 813 3.18 34.98 22.85
CA GLN A 813 3.35 36.43 22.68
C GLN A 813 2.83 36.89 21.31
N PRO A 814 2.45 38.16 21.16
CA PRO A 814 2.23 38.76 19.84
C PRO A 814 3.49 38.63 18.96
N GLN A 815 3.30 38.43 17.65
CA GLN A 815 4.38 38.12 16.72
C GLN A 815 4.34 38.94 15.43
N GLU A 816 5.46 39.60 15.11
CA GLU A 816 5.66 40.30 13.84
C GLU A 816 5.86 39.29 12.68
N LEU A 817 5.05 39.43 11.63
CA LEU A 817 5.19 38.68 10.37
C LEU A 817 5.93 39.48 9.28
N LEU A 818 5.90 40.81 9.35
CA LEU A 818 6.49 41.75 8.40
C LEU A 818 7.16 42.88 9.17
N SER A 819 8.43 43.16 8.87
CA SER A 819 9.20 44.16 9.63
C SER A 819 8.60 45.57 9.50
N GLY A 820 8.39 46.24 10.64
CA GLY A 820 7.74 47.55 10.70
C GLY A 820 6.22 47.49 10.58
N LYS A 821 5.61 46.35 10.95
CA LYS A 821 4.16 46.16 11.03
C LYS A 821 3.75 45.64 12.42
N PRO A 822 2.46 45.77 12.81
CA PRO A 822 2.00 45.33 14.11
C PRO A 822 2.24 43.83 14.37
N ALA A 823 2.48 43.52 15.65
CA ALA A 823 2.66 42.15 16.11
C ALA A 823 1.29 41.49 16.33
N TRP A 824 1.05 40.34 15.69
CA TRP A 824 -0.24 39.66 15.72
C TRP A 824 -0.35 38.73 16.93
N HIS A 825 -1.46 38.82 17.66
CA HIS A 825 -1.75 37.92 18.77
C HIS A 825 -2.01 36.50 18.25
N VAL A 826 -1.62 35.47 19.02
CA VAL A 826 -1.76 34.07 18.58
C VAL A 826 -3.18 33.53 18.73
N SER A 827 -3.98 34.08 19.65
CA SER A 827 -5.34 33.64 20.00
C SER A 827 -6.44 34.56 19.46
N ASN A 828 -7.68 34.09 19.44
CA ASN A 828 -8.87 34.93 19.19
C ASN A 828 -9.37 35.63 20.46
N LEU A 829 -10.15 36.70 20.29
CA LEU A 829 -10.82 37.40 21.39
C LEU A 829 -11.99 36.56 21.95
N VAL A 830 -12.17 36.60 23.27
CA VAL A 830 -13.19 35.83 24.01
C VAL A 830 -14.18 36.77 24.71
N SER A 831 -13.73 37.91 25.21
CA SER A 831 -14.57 39.01 25.71
C SER A 831 -13.83 40.35 25.52
N GLN A 832 -14.48 41.48 25.85
CA GLN A 832 -13.85 42.81 25.85
C GLN A 832 -12.49 42.92 26.59
N ASN A 833 -12.19 41.99 27.49
CA ASN A 833 -10.99 41.98 28.34
C ASN A 833 -10.33 40.59 28.50
N LYS A 834 -10.61 39.63 27.62
CA LYS A 834 -10.00 38.29 27.60
C LYS A 834 -9.78 37.83 26.15
N GLU A 835 -8.58 37.34 25.85
CA GLU A 835 -8.30 36.46 24.70
C GLU A 835 -8.26 34.98 25.14
N ALA A 836 -8.40 34.06 24.17
CA ALA A 836 -8.33 32.64 24.47
C ALA A 836 -6.93 32.21 24.92
N LEU A 837 -6.85 31.20 25.79
CA LEU A 837 -5.57 30.74 26.35
C LEU A 837 -4.72 29.92 25.37
N ASN A 838 -5.27 29.56 24.20
CA ASN A 838 -4.68 28.63 23.24
C ASN A 838 -5.08 29.05 21.80
N PRO A 839 -4.13 29.13 20.82
CA PRO A 839 -4.44 29.44 19.42
C PRO A 839 -5.36 28.42 18.71
N LEU A 840 -5.56 27.22 19.27
CA LEU A 840 -6.58 26.28 18.75
C LEU A 840 -8.02 26.72 19.08
N ASP A 841 -8.24 27.54 20.10
CA ASP A 841 -9.59 27.94 20.48
C ASP A 841 -10.16 28.97 19.50
N GLU A 842 -11.42 28.78 19.13
CA GLU A 842 -12.10 29.65 18.16
C GLU A 842 -12.50 31.00 18.76
N GLY A 843 -12.65 31.06 20.08
CA GLY A 843 -13.09 32.25 20.81
C GLY A 843 -14.57 32.58 20.62
N SER A 844 -14.95 33.81 20.96
CA SER A 844 -16.35 34.25 20.90
C SER A 844 -16.70 34.84 19.54
N LEU A 845 -17.95 34.68 19.12
CA LEU A 845 -18.51 35.45 18.01
C LEU A 845 -19.13 36.74 18.54
N PHE A 846 -18.88 37.85 17.86
CA PHE A 846 -19.35 39.19 18.24
C PHE A 846 -20.17 39.79 17.11
N ARG A 847 -21.32 40.43 17.42
CA ARG A 847 -21.95 41.34 16.46
C ARG A 847 -21.15 42.64 16.35
N TYR A 848 -21.31 43.37 15.24
CA TYR A 848 -20.47 44.51 14.89
C TYR A 848 -20.48 45.60 15.97
N LYS A 849 -19.28 45.98 16.44
CA LYS A 849 -19.04 46.94 17.53
C LYS A 849 -19.82 46.66 18.83
N ASN A 850 -19.96 45.38 19.19
CA ASN A 850 -20.46 44.96 20.50
C ASN A 850 -19.56 43.89 21.15
N LEU A 851 -18.64 44.32 22.03
CA LEU A 851 -17.84 43.42 22.88
C LEU A 851 -18.50 43.05 24.21
N THR A 852 -19.69 43.58 24.49
CA THR A 852 -20.39 43.40 25.78
C THR A 852 -21.33 42.21 25.82
N GLN A 853 -21.73 41.68 24.65
CA GLN A 853 -22.54 40.47 24.52
C GLN A 853 -21.81 39.39 23.67
N PRO A 854 -20.63 38.89 24.10
CA PRO A 854 -19.88 37.86 23.40
C PRO A 854 -20.62 36.51 23.35
N ILE A 855 -20.81 35.93 22.16
CA ILE A 855 -21.43 34.61 22.00
C ILE A 855 -20.38 33.52 22.24
N ALA A 856 -20.45 32.86 23.40
CA ALA A 856 -19.46 31.88 23.85
C ALA A 856 -19.27 30.72 22.85
N ALA A 857 -18.02 30.23 22.72
CA ALA A 857 -17.62 29.19 21.76
C ALA A 857 -18.55 27.96 21.77
N LYS A 858 -18.98 27.47 22.93
CA LYS A 858 -19.92 26.34 23.08
C LYS A 858 -21.25 26.45 22.31
N ASN A 859 -21.67 27.66 21.92
CA ASN A 859 -22.85 27.82 21.06
C ASN A 859 -22.55 27.41 19.59
N GLN A 860 -21.29 27.46 19.12
CA GLN A 860 -20.80 27.27 17.73
C GLN A 860 -20.75 25.77 17.30
N TYR A 861 -21.58 24.94 17.92
CA TYR A 861 -21.71 23.49 17.71
C TYR A 861 -22.72 23.16 16.59
N ASN A 862 -22.63 21.95 16.00
CA ASN A 862 -23.70 21.37 15.17
C ASN A 862 -24.00 19.91 15.58
N LYS A 863 -25.29 19.58 15.66
CA LYS A 863 -25.83 18.27 16.05
C LYS A 863 -25.52 17.14 15.06
N GLN A 864 -25.08 17.44 13.84
CA GLN A 864 -24.62 16.47 12.84
C GLN A 864 -23.12 16.65 12.56
N ILE A 865 -22.41 15.55 12.26
CA ILE A 865 -21.07 15.66 11.66
C ILE A 865 -21.27 16.33 10.30
N MET A 866 -20.53 17.40 10.01
CA MET A 866 -20.75 18.24 8.82
C MET A 866 -20.11 17.64 7.56
N ILE A 867 -20.57 16.44 7.23
CA ILE A 867 -20.40 15.66 6.00
C ILE A 867 -21.78 15.39 5.40
N ASN A 868 -21.89 15.21 4.08
CA ASN A 868 -23.19 15.06 3.38
C ASN A 868 -24.19 16.20 3.65
N VAL A 869 -23.70 17.40 3.96
CA VAL A 869 -24.50 18.55 4.39
C VAL A 869 -25.41 19.01 3.24
N LYS A 870 -26.69 19.21 3.51
CA LYS A 870 -27.68 19.74 2.56
C LYS A 870 -28.06 21.19 2.91
N PRO A 871 -28.69 21.95 2.00
CA PRO A 871 -29.10 23.35 2.24
C PRO A 871 -29.94 23.54 3.52
N ASP A 872 -30.79 22.56 3.83
CA ASP A 872 -31.68 22.46 4.98
C ASP A 872 -31.04 21.85 6.24
N TYR A 873 -29.83 21.29 6.15
CA TYR A 873 -29.10 20.68 7.29
C TYR A 873 -28.36 21.72 8.15
N PHE A 874 -28.85 22.96 8.18
CA PHE A 874 -28.33 24.05 9.01
C PHE A 874 -29.36 24.39 10.10
N PRO A 875 -29.51 23.53 11.13
CA PRO A 875 -30.35 23.86 12.27
C PRO A 875 -29.72 24.99 13.07
N ASP A 876 -30.54 25.86 13.63
CA ASP A 876 -30.14 26.67 14.77
C ASP A 876 -29.61 25.72 15.88
N PRO A 877 -28.36 25.84 16.36
CA PRO A 877 -27.86 25.02 17.46
C PRO A 877 -28.70 25.21 18.73
N VAL A 878 -29.34 26.37 18.89
CA VAL A 878 -30.16 26.76 20.05
C VAL A 878 -31.61 26.25 19.96
N SER A 879 -31.86 25.25 19.11
CA SER A 879 -33.15 24.59 18.80
C SER A 879 -33.79 23.78 19.94
N GLN A 880 -33.82 24.34 21.15
CA GLN A 880 -34.82 24.07 22.20
C GLN A 880 -35.32 25.35 22.91
N THR A 881 -34.60 26.48 22.84
CA THR A 881 -34.98 27.75 23.51
C THR A 881 -34.81 29.01 22.67
N GLY A 882 -33.97 29.01 21.64
CA GLY A 882 -33.61 30.21 20.86
C GLY A 882 -32.77 31.25 21.62
N GLN A 883 -32.15 30.89 22.77
CA GLN A 883 -31.33 31.78 23.60
C GLN A 883 -29.84 31.36 23.69
N TYR A 884 -28.93 32.19 23.18
CA TYR A 884 -27.48 32.01 23.22
C TYR A 884 -26.92 32.27 24.63
N GLU A 885 -25.91 31.51 25.04
CA GLU A 885 -25.17 31.78 26.28
C GLU A 885 -24.06 32.82 26.04
N LEU A 886 -24.00 33.87 26.87
CA LEU A 886 -23.00 34.92 26.77
C LEU A 886 -21.76 34.63 27.62
N GLU A 887 -20.58 34.77 27.02
CA GLU A 887 -19.29 34.42 27.64
C GLU A 887 -18.99 35.25 28.90
N GLY A 888 -18.46 34.58 29.92
CA GLY A 888 -18.24 35.16 31.25
C GLY A 888 -19.50 35.41 32.09
N THR A 889 -20.68 34.98 31.63
CA THR A 889 -21.97 35.17 32.32
C THR A 889 -22.74 33.85 32.53
N THR A 890 -23.91 33.94 33.15
CA THR A 890 -24.94 32.88 33.13
C THR A 890 -26.20 33.31 32.35
N GLU A 891 -26.12 34.42 31.60
CA GLU A 891 -27.24 35.00 30.88
C GLU A 891 -27.50 34.26 29.57
N LYS A 892 -28.79 34.17 29.19
CA LYS A 892 -29.25 33.55 27.94
C LYS A 892 -30.13 34.51 27.14
N VAL A 893 -29.65 34.94 25.98
CA VAL A 893 -30.29 36.01 25.16
C VAL A 893 -30.71 35.51 23.78
N THR A 894 -31.87 35.94 23.29
CA THR A 894 -32.31 35.68 21.92
C THR A 894 -31.48 36.47 20.89
N TRP A 895 -31.40 36.00 19.63
CA TRP A 895 -30.60 36.67 18.58
C TRP A 895 -30.84 38.19 18.50
N GLY A 896 -32.11 38.62 18.35
CA GLY A 896 -32.48 40.03 18.30
C GLY A 896 -32.29 40.84 19.59
N ASN A 897 -31.90 40.21 20.71
CA ASN A 897 -31.48 40.90 21.93
C ASN A 897 -29.95 41.05 22.01
N ILE A 898 -29.19 40.44 21.11
CA ILE A 898 -27.76 40.71 20.93
C ILE A 898 -27.67 41.94 20.02
N THR A 899 -27.20 43.05 20.57
CA THR A 899 -27.16 44.36 19.88
C THR A 899 -25.94 44.49 18.96
N ASN A 900 -25.99 45.45 18.03
CA ASN A 900 -24.86 45.84 17.19
C ASN A 900 -24.93 47.34 16.85
N GLN A 901 -23.85 47.90 16.33
CA GLN A 901 -23.83 49.22 15.71
C GLN A 901 -23.99 49.11 14.18
N GLN A 902 -24.50 50.18 13.56
CA GLN A 902 -24.43 50.35 12.10
C GLN A 902 -22.97 50.33 11.60
N ALA A 903 -22.74 49.88 10.36
CA ALA A 903 -21.40 49.78 9.78
C ALA A 903 -20.65 51.13 9.72
N GLU A 904 -21.36 52.24 9.53
CA GLU A 904 -20.78 53.60 9.48
C GLU A 904 -20.53 54.21 10.89
N SER A 905 -20.82 53.47 11.96
CA SER A 905 -20.69 54.00 13.33
C SER A 905 -19.25 54.31 13.70
N THR A 906 -19.00 55.54 14.16
CA THR A 906 -17.73 56.02 14.69
C THR A 906 -17.47 55.61 16.14
N GLU A 907 -18.38 54.88 16.78
CA GLU A 907 -18.17 54.38 18.14
C GLU A 907 -16.97 53.43 18.22
N SER A 908 -16.33 53.38 19.39
CA SER A 908 -15.27 52.39 19.66
C SER A 908 -15.88 51.00 19.88
N TRP A 909 -15.11 49.94 19.57
CA TRP A 909 -15.44 48.58 20.01
C TRP A 909 -15.45 48.42 21.54
N GLY A 910 -14.79 49.31 22.29
CA GLY A 910 -14.72 49.23 23.76
C GLY A 910 -13.75 48.16 24.27
N LEU A 911 -12.71 47.83 23.50
CA LEU A 911 -11.67 46.87 23.92
C LEU A 911 -10.94 47.38 25.17
N ASN A 912 -10.72 46.48 26.13
CA ASN A 912 -10.11 46.75 27.43
C ASN A 912 -8.97 45.75 27.69
N LEU A 913 -7.92 45.86 26.90
CA LEU A 913 -6.65 45.12 26.99
C LEU A 913 -5.49 46.11 26.93
N GLU A 914 -4.45 45.92 27.72
CA GLU A 914 -3.27 46.81 27.72
C GLU A 914 -2.45 46.64 26.43
N LYS A 915 -1.94 47.75 25.88
CA LYS A 915 -1.10 47.84 24.65
C LYS A 915 -1.68 47.22 23.35
N THR A 916 -2.89 46.68 23.43
CA THR A 916 -3.56 45.87 22.41
C THR A 916 -4.64 46.67 21.69
N ARG A 917 -4.82 46.45 20.38
CA ARG A 917 -6.00 46.91 19.63
C ARG A 917 -6.57 45.82 18.73
N ILE A 918 -7.75 46.05 18.15
CA ILE A 918 -8.29 45.14 17.13
C ILE A 918 -7.51 45.35 15.81
N ALA A 919 -7.34 44.29 15.01
CA ALA A 919 -6.72 44.40 13.70
C ALA A 919 -7.51 45.35 12.77
N LYS A 920 -6.83 46.27 12.10
CA LYS A 920 -7.39 47.17 11.08
C LYS A 920 -7.31 46.50 9.70
N LEU A 921 -8.00 47.07 8.71
CA LEU A 921 -7.96 46.54 7.35
C LEU A 921 -6.52 46.58 6.79
N ASP A 922 -5.80 47.69 6.98
CA ASP A 922 -4.39 47.90 6.63
C ASP A 922 -3.44 46.80 7.17
N ASP A 923 -3.77 46.20 8.32
CA ASP A 923 -2.97 45.12 8.91
C ASP A 923 -3.12 43.84 8.07
N TYR A 924 -4.37 43.43 7.78
CA TYR A 924 -4.67 42.29 6.91
C TYR A 924 -4.18 42.50 5.46
N GLU A 925 -4.32 43.72 4.93
CA GLU A 925 -3.86 44.08 3.59
C GLU A 925 -2.35 43.96 3.46
N SER A 926 -1.59 44.35 4.49
CA SER A 926 -0.13 44.14 4.47
C SER A 926 0.27 42.66 4.33
N LEU A 927 -0.54 41.73 4.88
CA LEU A 927 -0.37 40.29 4.73
C LEU A 927 -0.85 39.76 3.36
N PHE A 928 -1.84 40.40 2.75
CA PHE A 928 -2.36 40.01 1.44
C PHE A 928 -1.51 40.50 0.26
N GLU A 929 -1.01 41.74 0.33
CA GLU A 929 -0.24 42.36 -0.75
C GLU A 929 1.18 41.80 -0.85
N SER A 930 1.79 41.48 0.28
CA SER A 930 3.17 41.00 0.37
C SER A 930 3.43 39.71 -0.43
N ASN A 931 4.53 39.67 -1.17
CA ASN A 931 4.98 38.48 -1.91
C ASN A 931 5.72 37.45 -1.04
N ILE A 932 6.23 37.86 0.13
CA ILE A 932 6.86 36.96 1.09
C ILE A 932 5.87 36.34 2.07
N ILE A 933 4.64 36.86 2.18
CA ILE A 933 3.57 36.19 2.91
C ILE A 933 2.88 35.15 2.02
N ALA A 934 2.50 34.02 2.62
CA ALA A 934 1.66 33.01 2.02
C ALA A 934 0.63 32.49 3.02
N GLN A 935 -0.42 31.84 2.51
CA GLN A 935 -1.44 31.16 3.29
C GLN A 935 -1.33 29.64 3.10
N SER A 936 -1.49 28.88 4.17
CA SER A 936 -1.61 27.42 4.15
C SER A 936 -2.76 27.01 5.06
N TYR A 937 -3.45 25.92 4.77
CA TYR A 937 -4.72 25.59 5.44
C TYR A 937 -4.74 24.12 5.88
N GLY A 938 -5.21 23.86 7.10
CA GLY A 938 -5.27 22.52 7.67
C GLY A 938 -5.47 22.53 9.19
N VAL A 939 -5.06 21.44 9.84
CA VAL A 939 -5.24 21.18 11.27
C VAL A 939 -4.03 21.64 12.10
N LEU A 940 -4.28 22.44 13.13
CA LEU A 940 -3.37 22.72 14.23
C LEU A 940 -3.65 21.77 15.40
N TYR A 941 -2.62 21.16 15.98
CA TYR A 941 -2.71 20.34 17.20
C TYR A 941 -2.04 21.03 18.40
N GLY A 942 -2.66 20.94 19.57
CA GLY A 942 -2.27 21.69 20.78
C GLY A 942 -1.47 20.88 21.80
N ASP A 943 -1.27 21.49 22.96
CA ASP A 943 -0.52 20.92 24.10
C ASP A 943 -0.94 19.51 24.49
N GLU A 944 -2.25 19.21 24.38
CA GLU A 944 -2.83 17.94 24.82
C GLU A 944 -2.64 16.80 23.80
N SER A 945 -2.32 17.09 22.53
CA SER A 945 -2.10 16.08 21.46
C SER A 945 -0.64 15.60 21.32
N THR A 946 -0.45 14.29 21.17
CA THR A 946 0.86 13.63 20.90
C THR A 946 1.02 13.18 19.45
N GLU A 947 -0.07 13.04 18.71
CA GLU A 947 -0.13 12.51 17.35
C GLU A 947 -1.38 13.11 16.65
N PRO A 948 -1.53 13.01 15.32
CA PRO A 948 -2.69 13.53 14.63
C PRO A 948 -3.89 12.58 14.77
N GLU A 949 -5.06 13.16 14.99
CA GLU A 949 -6.32 12.42 15.14
C GLU A 949 -6.83 11.93 13.78
N THR A 950 -7.30 10.67 13.73
CA THR A 950 -7.88 10.07 12.52
C THR A 950 -9.34 10.47 12.32
N ASN A 951 -10.14 10.58 13.38
CA ASN A 951 -11.56 10.91 13.24
C ASN A 951 -11.75 12.42 12.98
N ILE A 952 -12.60 12.79 12.02
CA ILE A 952 -12.75 14.20 11.61
C ILE A 952 -13.37 15.08 12.71
N VAL A 953 -14.15 14.52 13.65
CA VAL A 953 -14.65 15.26 14.81
C VAL A 953 -13.50 15.63 15.75
N ASP A 954 -12.55 14.73 15.96
CA ASP A 954 -11.41 14.97 16.83
C ASP A 954 -10.30 15.79 16.15
N ALA A 955 -10.13 15.66 14.84
CA ALA A 955 -9.16 16.44 14.06
C ALA A 955 -9.58 17.91 13.84
N TYR A 956 -10.88 18.24 13.94
CA TYR A 956 -11.39 19.59 13.68
C TYR A 956 -12.06 20.28 14.87
N GLY A 957 -12.59 19.52 15.84
CA GLY A 957 -13.55 19.99 16.85
C GLY A 957 -12.98 20.37 18.22
N TYR A 958 -11.83 21.04 18.28
CA TYR A 958 -11.32 21.64 19.52
C TYR A 958 -12.18 22.84 19.97
N GLN A 959 -12.48 22.93 21.27
CA GLN A 959 -13.04 24.13 21.93
C GLN A 959 -12.47 24.23 23.36
N GLU A 960 -12.25 25.44 23.87
CA GLU A 960 -11.97 25.63 25.32
C GLU A 960 -13.11 25.00 26.16
N HIS A 961 -12.77 24.46 27.34
CA HIS A 961 -13.64 23.65 28.21
C HIS A 961 -14.16 22.31 27.67
N ASN A 962 -13.89 21.93 26.41
CA ASN A 962 -14.20 20.60 25.85
C ASN A 962 -15.70 20.23 25.88
N GLU A 963 -16.59 21.20 25.61
CA GLU A 963 -18.04 20.96 25.57
C GLU A 963 -18.52 20.38 24.22
N TYR A 964 -17.75 20.55 23.13
CA TYR A 964 -18.05 19.96 21.82
C TYR A 964 -18.16 18.44 21.91
N SER A 965 -19.32 17.89 21.58
CA SER A 965 -19.60 16.46 21.69
C SER A 965 -20.60 16.02 20.63
N HIS A 966 -20.42 14.82 20.08
CA HIS A 966 -21.28 14.25 19.06
C HIS A 966 -21.80 12.88 19.52
N PRO A 967 -23.02 12.44 19.16
CA PRO A 967 -23.46 11.06 19.39
C PRO A 967 -22.43 10.04 18.88
N GLY A 968 -21.79 9.32 19.80
CA GLY A 968 -20.70 8.38 19.51
C GLY A 968 -19.28 8.92 19.72
N ASN A 969 -19.04 10.24 19.66
CA ASN A 969 -17.75 10.87 19.95
C ASN A 969 -17.87 11.81 21.19
N PRO A 970 -17.51 11.34 22.40
CA PRO A 970 -17.63 12.11 23.64
C PRO A 970 -16.59 13.22 23.75
N PRO A 971 -16.74 14.17 24.70
CA PRO A 971 -15.72 15.18 25.02
C PRO A 971 -14.29 14.63 25.10
N LYS A 972 -13.38 15.14 24.26
CA LYS A 972 -11.98 14.70 24.16
C LYS A 972 -11.04 15.91 24.11
N LYS A 973 -9.99 15.86 24.93
CA LYS A 973 -9.06 16.97 25.19
C LYS A 973 -8.04 17.20 24.08
N ASN A 974 -7.46 16.12 23.56
CA ASN A 974 -6.35 16.12 22.61
C ASN A 974 -6.74 16.42 21.14
N ARG A 975 -7.80 17.19 20.92
CA ARG A 975 -8.32 17.53 19.59
C ARG A 975 -7.47 18.54 18.83
N GLY A 976 -7.63 18.53 17.50
CA GLY A 976 -7.13 19.55 16.59
C GLY A 976 -8.19 20.60 16.24
N MET A 977 -7.74 21.72 15.68
CA MET A 977 -8.59 22.79 15.12
C MET A 977 -8.24 23.00 13.64
N ARG A 978 -9.24 23.19 12.78
CA ARG A 978 -9.03 23.58 11.37
C ARG A 978 -8.93 25.10 11.21
N GLY A 979 -8.01 25.56 10.37
CA GLY A 979 -7.82 27.00 10.13
C GLY A 979 -6.82 27.35 9.03
N CYS A 980 -6.50 28.65 8.98
CA CYS A 980 -5.54 29.26 8.07
C CYS A 980 -4.26 29.65 8.82
N PHE A 981 -3.14 29.10 8.38
CA PHE A 981 -1.79 29.50 8.73
C PHE A 981 -1.34 30.63 7.78
N VAL A 982 -1.16 31.84 8.30
CA VAL A 982 -0.55 32.95 7.56
C VAL A 982 0.91 33.04 7.97
N TYR A 983 1.83 32.91 7.02
CA TYR A 983 3.25 32.73 7.30
C TYR A 983 4.16 33.52 6.37
N ASN A 984 5.32 33.91 6.88
CA ASN A 984 6.40 34.53 6.12
C ASN A 984 7.33 33.45 5.55
N ARG A 985 7.46 33.41 4.23
CA ARG A 985 8.27 32.44 3.46
C ARG A 985 9.77 32.57 3.70
N ASN A 986 10.24 33.72 4.17
CA ASN A 986 11.67 34.00 4.35
C ASN A 986 12.18 33.64 5.76
N ASN A 987 11.30 33.32 6.72
CA ASN A 987 11.73 32.92 8.09
C ASN A 987 10.79 31.93 8.80
N GLY A 988 9.64 31.57 8.24
CA GLY A 988 8.72 30.63 8.89
C GLY A 988 7.96 31.18 10.10
N ASN A 989 8.09 32.47 10.45
CA ASN A 989 7.18 33.11 11.41
C ASN A 989 5.75 32.99 10.87
N HIS A 990 4.82 32.55 11.71
CA HIS A 990 3.44 32.31 11.32
C HIS A 990 2.45 32.56 12.47
N ILE A 991 1.19 32.78 12.11
CA ILE A 991 0.04 32.80 13.03
C ILE A 991 -1.07 31.91 12.48
N PHE A 992 -1.97 31.47 13.35
CA PHE A 992 -3.10 30.61 13.00
C PHE A 992 -4.44 31.29 13.29
N PHE A 993 -5.28 31.36 12.26
CA PHE A 993 -6.67 31.79 12.34
C PHE A 993 -7.58 30.55 12.29
N PRO A 994 -8.22 30.14 13.40
CA PRO A 994 -9.21 29.07 13.36
C PRO A 994 -10.40 29.47 12.47
N VAL A 995 -11.00 28.48 11.80
CA VAL A 995 -12.31 28.65 11.12
C VAL A 995 -13.48 28.04 11.91
N GLY A 996 -13.21 27.70 13.17
CA GLY A 996 -14.18 27.20 14.14
C GLY A 996 -14.33 25.67 14.18
N ALA A 997 -14.82 25.17 15.31
CA ALA A 997 -14.90 23.73 15.61
C ALA A 997 -15.88 23.01 14.66
N SER A 998 -17.04 23.62 14.42
CA SER A 998 -17.98 23.21 13.37
C SER A 998 -17.49 23.56 11.96
N GLY A 999 -16.47 24.42 11.82
CA GLY A 999 -15.93 24.95 10.56
C GLY A 999 -16.65 26.16 9.98
N TYR A 1000 -17.59 26.75 10.72
CA TYR A 1000 -18.38 27.90 10.29
C TYR A 1000 -18.22 29.05 11.28
N GLY A 1001 -17.11 29.79 11.17
CA GLY A 1001 -16.77 30.92 12.03
C GLY A 1001 -17.58 32.19 11.75
N HIS A 1002 -18.92 32.06 11.67
CA HIS A 1002 -19.85 33.10 11.23
C HIS A 1002 -21.31 32.73 11.57
N ARG A 1003 -22.09 33.69 12.09
CA ARG A 1003 -23.55 33.56 12.33
C ARG A 1003 -24.34 34.64 11.60
N ARG A 1004 -25.35 34.24 10.83
CA ARG A 1004 -26.05 35.12 9.88
C ARG A 1004 -27.37 35.66 10.40
N THR A 1005 -27.53 36.98 10.38
CA THR A 1005 -28.75 37.74 10.70
C THR A 1005 -29.92 37.32 9.81
N LYS A 1006 -29.65 37.20 8.50
CA LYS A 1006 -30.59 36.77 7.44
C LYS A 1006 -31.15 35.36 7.67
N GLU A 1007 -30.55 34.61 8.60
CA GLU A 1007 -30.98 33.28 9.06
C GLU A 1007 -31.13 33.23 10.60
N ASN A 1008 -31.46 34.36 11.25
CA ASN A 1008 -31.70 34.50 12.71
C ASN A 1008 -30.58 33.96 13.62
N GLY A 1009 -29.32 34.20 13.25
CA GLY A 1009 -28.14 33.75 13.99
C GLY A 1009 -27.67 32.34 13.65
N CYS A 1010 -28.23 31.73 12.61
CA CYS A 1010 -27.79 30.43 12.10
C CYS A 1010 -26.28 30.43 11.79
N LEU A 1011 -25.62 29.35 12.22
CA LEU A 1011 -24.19 29.16 12.10
C LEU A 1011 -23.84 28.67 10.68
N ARG A 1012 -23.33 29.56 9.82
CA ARG A 1012 -23.02 29.28 8.42
C ARG A 1012 -21.96 30.25 7.90
N TYR A 1013 -20.87 29.72 7.34
CA TYR A 1013 -19.82 30.54 6.71
C TYR A 1013 -20.38 31.38 5.54
N SER A 1014 -20.96 30.71 4.53
CA SER A 1014 -21.44 31.35 3.30
C SER A 1014 -22.44 32.49 3.56
N CYS A 1015 -22.00 33.71 3.26
CA CYS A 1015 -22.72 34.95 3.52
C CYS A 1015 -23.93 35.21 2.59
N GLY A 1016 -23.93 34.60 1.40
CA GLY A 1016 -24.96 34.80 0.37
C GLY A 1016 -25.67 33.52 -0.09
N GLN A 1017 -24.95 32.41 -0.21
CA GLN A 1017 -25.54 31.14 -0.66
C GLN A 1017 -26.02 30.31 0.52
N THR A 1018 -27.31 30.00 0.56
CA THR A 1018 -27.92 29.04 1.49
C THR A 1018 -28.07 27.63 0.89
N GLY A 1019 -27.83 27.48 -0.41
CA GLY A 1019 -27.89 26.21 -1.15
C GLY A 1019 -27.04 26.23 -2.42
N ILE A 1020 -27.26 25.26 -3.31
CA ILE A 1020 -26.43 24.98 -4.49
C ILE A 1020 -26.41 26.15 -5.49
N PHE A 1021 -25.21 26.49 -5.98
CA PHE A 1021 -25.02 27.49 -7.04
C PHE A 1021 -25.10 26.84 -8.44
N SER A 1022 -25.93 27.41 -9.31
CA SER A 1022 -26.33 26.78 -10.58
C SER A 1022 -25.41 27.04 -11.78
N ASN A 1023 -24.50 28.02 -11.74
CA ASN A 1023 -23.67 28.39 -12.89
C ASN A 1023 -22.22 27.86 -12.79
N LEU A 1024 -22.10 26.53 -12.89
CA LEU A 1024 -20.83 25.79 -12.84
C LEU A 1024 -19.81 26.21 -13.90
N ALA A 1025 -20.25 26.69 -15.06
CA ALA A 1025 -19.35 27.10 -16.15
C ALA A 1025 -18.53 28.36 -15.83
N LEU A 1026 -19.02 29.22 -14.92
CA LEU A 1026 -18.33 30.44 -14.51
C LEU A 1026 -17.60 30.31 -13.18
N ALA A 1027 -18.19 29.62 -12.19
CA ALA A 1027 -17.65 29.58 -10.83
C ALA A 1027 -17.81 28.21 -10.13
N PRO A 1028 -17.13 27.15 -10.60
CA PRO A 1028 -17.42 25.79 -10.14
C PRO A 1028 -17.04 25.50 -8.68
N LEU A 1029 -16.00 26.14 -8.12
CA LEU A 1029 -15.69 25.99 -6.69
C LEU A 1029 -16.68 26.73 -5.77
N PHE A 1030 -17.67 27.43 -6.33
CA PHE A 1030 -18.78 27.99 -5.57
C PHE A 1030 -20.06 27.14 -5.65
N TYR A 1031 -20.05 25.95 -6.27
CA TYR A 1031 -21.22 25.07 -6.40
C TYR A 1031 -21.88 24.74 -5.06
N ASP A 1032 -21.06 24.36 -4.08
CA ASP A 1032 -21.47 23.89 -2.75
C ASP A 1032 -20.92 24.79 -1.63
N LEU A 1033 -20.56 26.04 -1.94
CA LEU A 1033 -20.00 26.99 -0.97
C LEU A 1033 -20.88 27.17 0.28
N TYR A 1034 -22.20 26.99 0.15
CA TYR A 1034 -23.15 26.97 1.27
C TYR A 1034 -22.80 25.96 2.39
N MET A 1035 -22.08 24.87 2.08
CA MET A 1035 -21.60 23.85 3.03
C MET A 1035 -20.08 23.86 3.27
N ARG A 1036 -19.30 24.61 2.48
CA ARG A 1036 -17.85 24.66 2.64
C ARG A 1036 -17.44 25.45 3.90
N PRO A 1037 -16.38 25.03 4.61
CA PRO A 1037 -15.95 25.70 5.83
C PRO A 1037 -15.20 27.02 5.54
N GLY A 1038 -15.16 27.90 6.54
CA GLY A 1038 -14.54 29.22 6.47
C GLY A 1038 -14.96 30.09 7.65
N ALA A 1039 -14.38 31.28 7.76
CA ALA A 1039 -14.71 32.23 8.82
C ALA A 1039 -14.56 33.68 8.36
N VAL A 1040 -15.24 34.57 9.08
CA VAL A 1040 -15.15 36.02 8.92
C VAL A 1040 -14.53 36.62 10.18
N TYR A 1041 -13.67 37.61 10.00
CA TYR A 1041 -13.02 38.37 11.08
C TYR A 1041 -13.37 39.86 10.95
N TRP A 1042 -13.82 40.50 12.03
CA TRP A 1042 -14.07 41.94 12.01
C TRP A 1042 -12.78 42.77 12.06
N THR A 1043 -12.82 43.96 11.46
CA THR A 1043 -11.78 44.99 11.61
C THR A 1043 -12.19 46.08 12.60
N GLU A 1044 -11.19 46.73 13.21
CA GLU A 1044 -11.40 47.82 14.16
C GLU A 1044 -12.17 48.99 13.52
N ASP A 1045 -11.68 49.45 12.37
CA ASP A 1045 -12.23 50.52 11.56
C ASP A 1045 -12.82 49.99 10.24
N VAL A 1046 -13.63 50.83 9.58
CA VAL A 1046 -14.14 50.61 8.23
C VAL A 1046 -13.45 51.53 7.23
N THR A 1047 -13.11 51.04 6.04
CA THR A 1047 -12.45 51.85 5.01
C THR A 1047 -12.93 51.54 3.59
N GLY A 1048 -13.02 52.58 2.77
CA GLY A 1048 -13.35 52.53 1.34
C GLY A 1048 -14.81 52.22 1.01
N THR A 1049 -15.39 52.98 0.08
CA THR A 1049 -16.72 52.70 -0.50
C THR A 1049 -16.56 52.00 -1.86
N GLY A 1050 -16.88 50.71 -1.94
CA GLY A 1050 -17.04 50.00 -3.21
C GLY A 1050 -18.51 49.94 -3.63
N ALA A 1051 -18.80 49.36 -4.80
CA ALA A 1051 -20.18 49.12 -5.26
C ALA A 1051 -21.01 48.23 -4.32
N TRP A 1052 -20.35 47.44 -3.45
CA TRP A 1052 -20.95 46.55 -2.45
C TRP A 1052 -21.01 47.17 -1.04
N GLY A 1053 -20.80 48.49 -0.93
CA GLY A 1053 -20.76 49.22 0.33
C GLY A 1053 -19.36 49.29 0.93
N THR A 1054 -19.29 49.52 2.24
CA THR A 1054 -18.05 49.74 2.98
C THR A 1054 -17.36 48.42 3.35
N THR A 1055 -16.03 48.40 3.39
CA THR A 1055 -15.28 47.25 3.92
C THR A 1055 -15.39 47.21 5.45
N VAL A 1056 -15.79 46.07 6.02
CA VAL A 1056 -16.10 45.92 7.46
C VAL A 1056 -15.30 44.82 8.16
N GLY A 1057 -14.57 44.00 7.40
CA GLY A 1057 -13.81 42.87 7.93
C GLY A 1057 -13.04 42.10 6.85
N TRP A 1058 -12.64 40.88 7.19
CA TRP A 1058 -11.82 39.98 6.38
C TRP A 1058 -12.45 38.59 6.26
N ASP A 1059 -12.41 38.03 5.06
CA ASP A 1059 -12.88 36.69 4.70
C ASP A 1059 -11.71 35.69 4.66
N ILE A 1060 -11.92 34.50 5.24
CA ILE A 1060 -10.99 33.37 5.20
C ILE A 1060 -11.72 32.14 4.66
N ASN A 1061 -11.62 31.94 3.34
CA ASN A 1061 -12.25 30.83 2.65
C ASN A 1061 -11.36 29.58 2.70
N TYR A 1062 -11.69 28.64 3.59
CA TYR A 1062 -10.89 27.42 3.76
C TYR A 1062 -10.90 26.53 2.51
N PHE A 1063 -11.92 26.58 1.65
CA PHE A 1063 -12.03 25.72 0.47
C PHE A 1063 -11.34 26.29 -0.77
N THR A 1064 -11.65 27.53 -1.16
CA THR A 1064 -11.08 28.18 -2.36
C THR A 1064 -9.72 28.85 -2.11
N PHE A 1065 -9.24 28.79 -0.85
CA PHE A 1065 -8.01 29.43 -0.35
C PHE A 1065 -8.04 30.97 -0.35
N ASP A 1066 -9.19 31.60 -0.62
CA ASP A 1066 -9.31 33.06 -0.63
C ASP A 1066 -9.09 33.67 0.76
N PHE A 1067 -8.51 34.86 0.77
CA PHE A 1067 -8.07 35.58 1.96
C PHE A 1067 -8.11 37.06 1.60
N ASN A 1068 -9.25 37.71 1.80
CA ASN A 1068 -9.60 38.97 1.15
C ASN A 1068 -10.59 39.81 1.97
N ARG A 1069 -10.89 41.03 1.54
CA ARG A 1069 -11.86 41.95 2.14
C ARG A 1069 -13.29 41.38 2.17
N ILE A 1070 -14.05 41.69 3.22
CA ILE A 1070 -15.51 41.50 3.24
C ILE A 1070 -16.28 42.82 3.35
N TYR A 1071 -17.34 42.92 2.55
CA TYR A 1071 -18.16 44.13 2.39
C TYR A 1071 -19.46 44.04 3.19
N GLN A 1072 -19.94 45.20 3.66
CA GLN A 1072 -21.16 45.35 4.46
C GLN A 1072 -22.35 44.55 3.90
N ALA A 1073 -22.61 44.61 2.59
CA ALA A 1073 -23.76 43.92 1.97
C ALA A 1073 -23.80 42.39 2.19
N ASN A 1074 -22.64 41.76 2.44
CA ASN A 1074 -22.53 40.33 2.69
C ASN A 1074 -22.95 39.97 4.13
N VAL A 1075 -22.60 40.81 5.11
CA VAL A 1075 -22.62 40.50 6.56
C VAL A 1075 -23.48 41.47 7.39
N PHE A 1076 -24.32 42.27 6.74
CA PHE A 1076 -25.41 43.05 7.33
C PHE A 1076 -26.72 42.77 6.62
N ASP A 1077 -27.82 42.82 7.35
CA ASP A 1077 -29.18 42.97 6.82
C ASP A 1077 -29.76 44.32 7.25
N SER A 1078 -29.81 45.28 6.33
CA SER A 1078 -30.02 46.69 6.65
C SER A 1078 -29.01 47.18 7.71
N ASP A 1079 -29.46 47.52 8.92
CA ASP A 1079 -28.63 47.96 10.04
C ASP A 1079 -28.15 46.83 10.97
N GLU A 1080 -28.74 45.63 10.86
CA GLU A 1080 -28.42 44.50 11.72
C GLU A 1080 -27.22 43.71 11.17
N SER A 1081 -26.17 43.55 11.98
CA SER A 1081 -24.95 42.86 11.57
C SER A 1081 -24.97 41.38 11.92
N ASP A 1082 -24.27 40.57 11.13
CA ASP A 1082 -23.94 39.17 11.47
C ASP A 1082 -23.00 39.11 12.70
N ALA A 1083 -22.59 37.91 13.14
CA ALA A 1083 -21.60 37.74 14.20
C ALA A 1083 -20.38 36.93 13.74
N CYS A 1084 -19.20 37.50 13.97
CA CYS A 1084 -17.90 37.08 13.39
C CYS A 1084 -16.81 37.04 14.48
N PHE A 1085 -15.64 36.46 14.16
CA PHE A 1085 -14.50 36.44 15.08
C PHE A 1085 -13.76 37.78 15.13
N ILE A 1086 -12.90 37.95 16.13
CA ILE A 1086 -12.02 39.12 16.30
C ILE A 1086 -10.60 38.64 16.61
N ARG A 1087 -9.62 39.32 16.00
CA ARG A 1087 -8.18 39.12 16.25
C ARG A 1087 -7.52 40.45 16.58
N CYS A 1088 -6.56 40.42 17.50
CA CYS A 1088 -5.88 41.59 18.03
C CYS A 1088 -4.40 41.70 17.59
N VAL A 1089 -3.87 42.92 17.69
CA VAL A 1089 -2.48 43.29 17.35
C VAL A 1089 -1.91 44.31 18.35
N GLU A 1090 -0.59 44.33 18.51
CA GLU A 1090 0.16 45.41 19.19
C GLU A 1090 0.94 46.24 18.16
N ASP A 1091 0.87 47.57 18.25
CA ASP A 1091 1.61 48.47 17.33
C ASP A 1091 3.11 48.53 17.65
N SER A 1092 3.93 48.53 16.58
CA SER A 1092 5.39 48.43 16.65
C SER A 1092 6.02 49.63 17.39
N GLY A 1093 6.60 49.38 18.56
CA GLY A 1093 7.32 50.39 19.37
C GLY A 1093 6.69 50.73 20.72
N SER A 1094 5.61 50.06 21.11
CA SER A 1094 4.87 50.26 22.36
C SER A 1094 5.54 49.67 23.63
N ASN A 1095 6.87 49.58 23.70
CA ASN A 1095 7.61 48.97 24.84
C ASN A 1095 7.73 49.90 26.07
#